data_AF-A0A4T0E8I8-F1
#
_entry.id   AF-A0A4T0E8I8-F1
#
_cell.length_a   1.000
_cell.length_b   1.000
_cell.length_c   1.000
_cell.angle_alpha   90.00
_cell.angle_beta   90.00
_cell.angle_gamma   90.00
#
_symmetry.space_group_name_H-M   'P 1'
#
loop_
_entity.id
_entity.type
_entity.pdbx_description
1 polymer ?
#
loop_
_entity_poly.entity_id
_entity_poly.type
_entity_poly.pdbx_seq_one_letter_code
_entity_poly.pdbx_strand_id
1 'polypeptide(L)'
;MSAPRNPPFRAEHLGSLKRPDNLLAARRDVHEHKAASDSLPSIEDQAIKDIVKIQQDCGFHAISDGEYRRHMFWGTFFPSLKGFTEIQGPDANIFRPYVPDIAAFLEEDHVPGETVICTGKIEHTGKSSYIEQFEYLKSIVPKEQWGNIKLTLAAPNWYHLRYKTGKAYPKEVYANDQEYFHDIAKAYQTELQILYDAGLRNAQVDDPNLAYFCSEAMLDGWKADKTNTQTADELFDTYISFYNSCFQRPSDMHLGIHLCRGNFVNSRHFSEGGYDRIATKLFQNLNVSTYYLEYDTPRAGGFEPLKNLPKDKFVVLGVVTSKFPELEDKKEMVDRVYKAAEYVAQGSGESKEQALQRVGNNLHHIKMSKLITVFGATGNQGGSVIKHILADHQLSSEFKVRGITRDVNKPAAKALAEQGVELVTADLNDKSSVAKAIKGSHTVFLVTNYWETANPDTERNQGINVASAAKDEQISHLIFSSLINVTETTNGKLPHVPHFDSKSDVEKYIRGTGVPCTFILPGYFMSNFSQMFNRGEDGVYNFALPISENAEFPLFDVAEDTGKFTNAILKNAGKLNGKQVLAATAYYTPKQIVADFEQASGNKMRYIQISGEQFKSYLPEFMAEEMLENHVLLDVEVMRRVKIAEDNTSQAGEKAVLRIEASFLEVAHVEGSRRYMTVWPMRPSLATRLVRTPIRNAAAATVTPAAAALRQLDTYPVPVNPTPSKTFLGDVWFSSSAPYALPDSGPEGDHKPPDERTLKLGKTVRILHERLPTLLASPLPQEILSPQISLHLFPSTHPHLPTVTGRIAYLAALWTAPVAWGRVPVVGNVKLTVISERMIKHGGNNMSSTFRDEKLIVKWKTCGKARKKNSAGIYRGIGANEQVERITDVLGGKARDDEEFCGLFIFEFDEEGRIVKHTIEHAEQGSGSERTNRVVSVTDWLLGKVNGHREEHVPSLAWCKNSQIRRAFQGRRKRD
;
A
#
# COMPACT_ATOMS: atom_id res chain seq x y z
N MET A 1 18.93 -5.64 -29.29
CA MET A 1 18.08 -5.03 -28.24
C MET A 1 16.66 -5.04 -28.76
N SER A 2 15.67 -5.47 -27.96
CA SER A 2 14.25 -5.39 -28.32
C SER A 2 13.38 -5.51 -27.07
N ALA A 3 12.61 -4.46 -26.77
CA ALA A 3 11.55 -4.44 -25.75
C ALA A 3 10.69 -3.19 -25.98
N PRO A 4 9.39 -3.16 -25.57
CA PRO A 4 8.60 -4.23 -24.95
C PRO A 4 7.51 -4.78 -25.91
N ARG A 5 6.48 -5.45 -25.37
CA ARG A 5 5.34 -6.01 -26.12
C ARG A 5 4.47 -4.90 -26.74
N ASN A 6 3.83 -5.19 -27.88
CA ASN A 6 2.59 -4.51 -28.29
C ASN A 6 1.43 -4.87 -27.32
N PRO A 7 0.34 -4.09 -27.29
CA PRO A 7 -0.86 -4.45 -26.55
C PRO A 7 -1.48 -5.78 -27.05
N PRO A 8 -2.19 -6.54 -26.18
CA PRO A 8 -2.48 -6.18 -24.80
C PRO A 8 -1.29 -6.42 -23.88
N PHE A 9 -1.16 -5.56 -22.88
CA PHE A 9 -0.18 -5.75 -21.82
C PHE A 9 -0.70 -6.80 -20.82
N ARG A 10 0.23 -7.39 -20.05
CA ARG A 10 -0.15 -8.34 -18.98
C ARG A 10 -0.98 -7.69 -17.88
N ALA A 11 -0.83 -6.38 -17.70
CA ALA A 11 -1.47 -5.55 -16.69
C ALA A 11 -2.15 -4.35 -17.38
N GLU A 12 -3.48 -4.31 -17.38
CA GLU A 12 -4.26 -3.19 -17.93
C GLU A 12 -5.50 -2.89 -17.09
N HIS A 13 -5.79 -1.62 -16.83
CA HIS A 13 -7.12 -1.18 -16.41
C HIS A 13 -8.03 -1.00 -17.64
N LEU A 14 -9.33 -0.83 -17.38
CA LEU A 14 -10.36 -0.77 -18.42
C LEU A 14 -10.28 0.55 -19.21
N GLY A 15 -10.44 1.69 -18.55
CA GLY A 15 -10.35 3.01 -19.18
C GLY A 15 -10.62 4.13 -18.19
N SER A 16 -11.86 4.20 -17.71
CA SER A 16 -12.30 5.08 -16.62
C SER A 16 -11.59 4.81 -15.29
N LEU A 17 -11.33 5.88 -14.54
CA LEU A 17 -10.72 5.87 -13.20
C LEU A 17 -11.49 6.81 -12.25
N LYS A 18 -11.25 6.70 -10.93
CA LYS A 18 -11.99 7.48 -9.92
C LYS A 18 -11.61 8.96 -9.97
N ARG A 19 -12.47 9.78 -10.60
CA ARG A 19 -12.35 11.24 -10.69
C ARG A 19 -12.17 11.89 -9.29
N PRO A 20 -11.25 12.85 -9.12
CA PRO A 20 -10.99 13.49 -7.84
C PRO A 20 -12.06 14.53 -7.46
N ASP A 21 -12.20 14.79 -6.16
CA ASP A 21 -13.29 15.61 -5.61
C ASP A 21 -13.29 17.07 -6.11
N ASN A 22 -12.12 17.63 -6.44
CA ASN A 22 -12.01 18.98 -7.02
C ASN A 22 -12.59 19.06 -8.44
N LEU A 23 -12.37 18.04 -9.27
CA LEU A 23 -12.97 17.94 -10.62
C LEU A 23 -14.49 17.73 -10.52
N LEU A 24 -14.95 16.91 -9.56
CA LEU A 24 -16.38 16.70 -9.29
C LEU A 24 -17.08 17.96 -8.76
N ALA A 25 -16.39 18.78 -7.96
CA ALA A 25 -16.87 20.08 -7.51
C ALA A 25 -16.94 21.08 -8.68
N ALA A 26 -15.86 21.27 -9.44
CA ALA A 26 -15.82 22.21 -10.55
C ALA A 26 -16.89 21.93 -11.62
N ARG A 27 -17.13 20.65 -11.94
CA ARG A 27 -18.19 20.24 -12.87
C ARG A 27 -19.59 20.54 -12.33
N ARG A 28 -19.80 20.41 -11.02
CA ARG A 28 -21.05 20.81 -10.37
C ARG A 28 -21.24 22.32 -10.43
N ASP A 29 -20.20 23.10 -10.15
CA ASP A 29 -20.30 24.56 -10.19
C ASP A 29 -20.57 25.10 -11.61
N VAL A 30 -20.04 24.47 -12.68
CA VAL A 30 -20.42 24.81 -14.06
C VAL A 30 -21.85 24.39 -14.41
N HIS A 31 -22.27 23.18 -14.00
CA HIS A 31 -23.64 22.70 -14.19
C HIS A 31 -24.69 23.56 -13.46
N GLU A 32 -24.35 24.04 -12.25
CA GLU A 32 -25.19 24.96 -11.46
C GLU A 32 -24.97 26.45 -11.83
N HIS A 33 -24.25 26.72 -12.94
CA HIS A 33 -23.95 28.07 -13.48
C HIS A 33 -23.26 29.04 -12.51
N LYS A 34 -22.56 28.51 -11.51
CA LYS A 34 -21.70 29.25 -10.56
C LYS A 34 -20.31 29.53 -11.12
N ALA A 35 -19.85 28.71 -12.07
CA ALA A 35 -18.61 28.87 -12.82
C ALA A 35 -18.89 28.85 -14.33
N ALA A 36 -18.00 29.48 -15.10
CA ALA A 36 -18.05 29.43 -16.56
C ALA A 36 -17.39 28.15 -17.09
N SER A 37 -17.88 27.63 -18.22
CA SER A 37 -17.42 26.34 -18.77
C SER A 37 -15.96 26.32 -19.21
N ASP A 38 -15.38 27.49 -19.52
CA ASP A 38 -13.97 27.68 -19.84
C ASP A 38 -13.03 27.52 -18.63
N SER A 39 -13.55 27.41 -17.41
CA SER A 39 -12.74 27.08 -16.23
C SER A 39 -12.49 25.58 -16.03
N LEU A 40 -13.16 24.70 -16.79
CA LEU A 40 -12.99 23.24 -16.67
C LEU A 40 -11.70 22.68 -17.30
N PRO A 41 -11.27 23.08 -18.52
CA PRO A 41 -10.15 22.42 -19.20
C PRO A 41 -8.87 22.37 -18.37
N SER A 42 -8.49 23.44 -17.68
CA SER A 42 -7.28 23.47 -16.85
C SER A 42 -7.34 22.57 -15.60
N ILE A 43 -8.55 22.32 -15.08
CA ILE A 43 -8.80 21.43 -13.94
C ILE A 43 -8.79 19.96 -14.41
N GLU A 44 -9.37 19.69 -15.58
CA GLU A 44 -9.30 18.38 -16.24
C GLU A 44 -7.85 18.03 -16.62
N ASP A 45 -7.14 18.94 -17.28
CA ASP A 45 -5.73 18.80 -17.66
C ASP A 45 -4.86 18.38 -16.47
N GLN A 46 -4.95 19.11 -15.35
CA GLN A 46 -4.17 18.81 -14.15
C GLN A 46 -4.59 17.46 -13.54
N ALA A 47 -5.89 17.17 -13.45
CA ALA A 47 -6.36 15.87 -12.94
C ALA A 47 -5.93 14.69 -13.84
N ILE A 48 -5.92 14.87 -15.16
CA ILE A 48 -5.44 13.89 -16.15
C ILE A 48 -3.93 13.65 -15.98
N LYS A 49 -3.16 14.73 -15.83
CA LYS A 49 -1.72 14.65 -15.58
C LYS A 49 -1.39 13.88 -14.29
N ASP A 50 -2.16 14.11 -13.23
CA ASP A 50 -1.97 13.42 -11.95
C ASP A 50 -2.37 11.93 -12.03
N ILE A 51 -3.48 11.58 -12.69
CA ILE A 51 -3.86 10.16 -12.85
C ILE A 51 -2.96 9.42 -13.84
N VAL A 52 -2.41 10.08 -14.85
CA VAL A 52 -1.36 9.52 -15.73
C VAL A 52 -0.09 9.24 -14.95
N LYS A 53 0.33 10.17 -14.06
CA LYS A 53 1.45 9.91 -13.16
C LYS A 53 1.20 8.71 -12.25
N ILE A 54 0.00 8.58 -11.66
CA ILE A 54 -0.35 7.41 -10.84
C ILE A 54 -0.25 6.10 -11.66
N GLN A 55 -0.78 6.06 -12.89
CA GLN A 55 -0.66 4.90 -13.77
C GLN A 55 0.82 4.52 -14.03
N GLN A 56 1.67 5.53 -14.29
CA GLN A 56 3.11 5.33 -14.50
C GLN A 56 3.87 4.90 -13.23
N ASP A 57 3.58 5.50 -12.07
CA ASP A 57 4.21 5.17 -10.79
C ASP A 57 3.84 3.76 -10.31
N CYS A 58 2.60 3.32 -10.56
CA CYS A 58 2.19 1.93 -10.36
C CYS A 58 2.85 0.98 -11.38
N GLY A 59 3.19 1.46 -12.58
CA GLY A 59 3.79 0.66 -13.64
C GLY A 59 2.75 -0.05 -14.52
N PHE A 60 1.66 0.64 -14.86
CA PHE A 60 0.85 0.27 -16.04
C PHE A 60 1.58 0.69 -17.32
N HIS A 61 1.43 -0.13 -18.37
CA HIS A 61 1.91 0.23 -19.70
C HIS A 61 0.83 0.94 -20.52
N ALA A 62 -0.40 0.42 -20.54
CA ALA A 62 -1.54 1.15 -21.08
C ALA A 62 -1.80 2.40 -20.24
N ILE A 63 -1.81 3.58 -20.88
CA ILE A 63 -2.07 4.87 -20.23
C ILE A 63 -3.34 5.49 -20.83
N SER A 64 -4.34 5.81 -20.00
CA SER A 64 -5.54 6.58 -20.38
C SER A 64 -5.60 7.93 -19.63
N ASP A 65 -6.56 8.78 -20.02
CA ASP A 65 -6.92 10.02 -19.30
C ASP A 65 -7.82 9.75 -18.08
N GLY A 66 -8.04 8.47 -17.72
CA GLY A 66 -9.05 8.07 -16.72
C GLY A 66 -10.50 8.36 -17.14
N GLU A 67 -10.75 8.70 -18.41
CA GLU A 67 -12.00 9.29 -18.92
C GLU A 67 -12.43 10.55 -18.15
N TYR A 68 -11.46 11.34 -17.69
CA TYR A 68 -11.73 12.52 -16.88
C TYR A 68 -12.42 13.63 -17.66
N ARG A 69 -12.19 13.75 -18.98
CA ARG A 69 -12.93 14.71 -19.85
C ARG A 69 -14.39 14.32 -20.11
N ARG A 70 -14.80 13.08 -19.83
CA ARG A 70 -16.14 12.57 -20.17
C ARG A 70 -17.11 12.69 -19.00
N HIS A 71 -18.41 12.82 -19.27
CA HIS A 71 -19.44 12.61 -18.23
C HIS A 71 -19.67 11.10 -18.05
N MET A 72 -20.17 10.46 -19.10
CA MET A 72 -20.33 9.00 -19.24
C MET A 72 -19.29 8.40 -20.19
N PHE A 73 -19.00 7.11 -20.08
CA PHE A 73 -17.84 6.49 -20.76
C PHE A 73 -17.88 6.59 -22.30
N TRP A 74 -19.07 6.52 -22.90
CA TRP A 74 -19.25 6.64 -24.35
C TRP A 74 -18.88 8.04 -24.88
N GLY A 75 -18.94 9.07 -24.03
CA GLY A 75 -18.66 10.45 -24.41
C GLY A 75 -19.59 10.94 -25.53
N THR A 76 -19.18 12.01 -26.20
CA THR A 76 -20.00 12.75 -27.17
C THR A 76 -19.91 12.23 -28.62
N PHE A 77 -19.55 10.96 -28.83
CA PHE A 77 -19.39 10.40 -30.18
C PHE A 77 -20.69 10.52 -31.00
N PHE A 78 -21.81 9.96 -30.54
CA PHE A 78 -23.07 10.01 -31.27
C PHE A 78 -23.61 11.44 -31.47
N PRO A 79 -23.60 12.36 -30.48
CA PRO A 79 -23.95 13.77 -30.70
C PRO A 79 -23.06 14.51 -31.72
N SER A 80 -21.82 14.05 -31.95
CA SER A 80 -20.86 14.69 -32.87
C SER A 80 -21.01 14.26 -34.35
N LEU A 81 -21.88 13.28 -34.62
CA LEU A 81 -22.23 12.81 -35.96
C LEU A 81 -23.34 13.67 -36.58
N LYS A 82 -23.30 13.87 -37.90
CA LYS A 82 -24.48 14.36 -38.62
C LYS A 82 -25.58 13.30 -38.56
N GLY A 83 -26.84 13.71 -38.69
CA GLY A 83 -28.00 12.82 -38.71
C GLY A 83 -28.46 12.31 -37.35
N PHE A 84 -27.69 12.57 -36.27
CA PHE A 84 -28.11 12.34 -34.89
C PHE A 84 -28.53 13.64 -34.21
N THR A 85 -29.36 13.53 -33.16
CA THR A 85 -29.82 14.67 -32.35
C THR A 85 -30.04 14.22 -30.91
N GLU A 86 -29.43 14.91 -29.95
CA GLU A 86 -29.66 14.68 -28.52
C GLU A 86 -31.06 15.21 -28.12
N ILE A 87 -31.78 14.46 -27.28
CA ILE A 87 -33.11 14.82 -26.79
C ILE A 87 -33.17 14.83 -25.27
N GLN A 88 -33.65 15.95 -24.71
CA GLN A 88 -33.89 16.13 -23.29
C GLN A 88 -35.29 15.63 -22.92
N GLY A 89 -35.42 14.88 -21.83
CA GLY A 89 -36.70 14.31 -21.38
C GLY A 89 -37.36 13.34 -22.40
N PRO A 90 -36.67 12.27 -22.84
CA PRO A 90 -37.19 11.34 -23.83
C PRO A 90 -38.46 10.62 -23.34
N ASP A 91 -39.42 10.40 -24.25
CA ASP A 91 -40.61 9.58 -23.98
C ASP A 91 -40.17 8.15 -23.64
N ALA A 92 -40.47 7.71 -22.41
CA ALA A 92 -40.13 6.37 -21.92
C ALA A 92 -40.62 5.23 -22.85
N ASN A 93 -41.66 5.48 -23.65
CA ASN A 93 -42.17 4.50 -24.61
C ASN A 93 -41.21 4.19 -25.78
N ILE A 94 -40.18 5.00 -26.05
CA ILE A 94 -39.18 4.67 -27.10
C ILE A 94 -38.28 3.51 -26.69
N PHE A 95 -38.08 3.28 -25.38
CA PHE A 95 -37.14 2.29 -24.85
C PHE A 95 -37.75 0.89 -24.68
N ARG A 96 -36.90 -0.14 -24.73
CA ARG A 96 -37.19 -1.52 -24.33
C ARG A 96 -36.96 -1.66 -22.81
N PRO A 97 -37.99 -1.74 -21.96
CA PRO A 97 -37.82 -1.68 -20.49
C PRO A 97 -37.13 -2.92 -19.87
N TYR A 98 -36.94 -3.98 -20.66
CA TYR A 98 -36.22 -5.21 -20.29
C TYR A 98 -34.74 -5.19 -20.70
N VAL A 99 -34.24 -4.12 -21.33
CA VAL A 99 -32.80 -3.95 -21.59
C VAL A 99 -32.13 -3.47 -20.30
N PRO A 100 -31.11 -4.19 -19.78
CA PRO A 100 -30.63 -4.07 -18.40
C PRO A 100 -30.31 -2.68 -17.81
N ASP A 101 -29.88 -1.72 -18.63
CA ASP A 101 -29.51 -0.37 -18.16
C ASP A 101 -30.66 0.65 -18.18
N ILE A 102 -31.74 0.39 -18.93
CA ILE A 102 -32.87 1.32 -19.12
C ILE A 102 -33.50 1.77 -17.79
N ALA A 103 -33.55 0.87 -16.79
CA ALA A 103 -34.03 1.21 -15.46
C ALA A 103 -33.26 2.38 -14.82
N ALA A 104 -31.96 2.53 -15.10
CA ALA A 104 -31.13 3.61 -14.58
C ALA A 104 -31.23 4.93 -15.38
N PHE A 105 -31.71 4.87 -16.64
CA PHE A 105 -32.00 6.07 -17.45
C PHE A 105 -33.36 6.70 -17.10
N LEU A 106 -34.18 6.03 -16.28
CA LEU A 106 -35.56 6.42 -15.93
C LEU A 106 -35.73 6.75 -14.43
N GLU A 107 -34.65 6.94 -13.66
CA GLU A 107 -34.72 7.29 -12.23
C GLU A 107 -34.74 8.83 -12.02
N GLU A 108 -35.81 9.32 -11.37
CA GLU A 108 -36.08 10.75 -11.15
C GLU A 108 -35.02 11.48 -10.30
N ASP A 109 -34.28 10.75 -9.45
CA ASP A 109 -33.30 11.29 -8.50
C ASP A 109 -31.88 11.49 -9.12
N HIS A 110 -31.69 11.29 -10.43
CA HIS A 110 -30.39 11.40 -11.11
C HIS A 110 -30.49 12.24 -12.39
N VAL A 111 -29.35 12.80 -12.85
CA VAL A 111 -29.25 13.35 -14.21
C VAL A 111 -29.43 12.17 -15.18
N PRO A 112 -30.46 12.17 -16.06
CA PRO A 112 -30.70 11.07 -16.97
C PRO A 112 -29.56 10.95 -17.98
N GLY A 113 -29.24 9.72 -18.38
CA GLY A 113 -28.18 9.48 -19.36
C GLY A 113 -28.51 10.07 -20.73
N GLU A 114 -27.48 10.62 -21.39
CA GLU A 114 -27.53 11.16 -22.75
C GLU A 114 -28.35 10.25 -23.68
N THR A 115 -29.37 10.82 -24.33
CA THR A 115 -30.28 10.09 -25.22
C THR A 115 -30.26 10.75 -26.59
N VAL A 116 -29.81 10.00 -27.61
CA VAL A 116 -29.57 10.52 -28.96
C VAL A 116 -30.36 9.70 -29.97
N ILE A 117 -31.17 10.38 -30.78
CA ILE A 117 -32.02 9.76 -31.81
C ILE A 117 -31.53 10.10 -33.21
N CYS A 118 -31.72 9.19 -34.16
CA CYS A 118 -31.48 9.46 -35.56
C CYS A 118 -32.61 10.33 -36.12
N THR A 119 -32.24 11.40 -36.84
CA THR A 119 -33.14 12.40 -37.45
C THR A 119 -32.82 12.64 -38.93
N GLY A 120 -31.67 12.18 -39.43
CA GLY A 120 -31.25 12.26 -40.83
C GLY A 120 -30.15 11.24 -41.16
N LYS A 121 -29.63 11.24 -42.39
CA LYS A 121 -28.54 10.33 -42.78
C LYS A 121 -27.29 10.59 -41.94
N ILE A 122 -26.69 9.50 -41.44
CA ILE A 122 -25.58 9.52 -40.49
C ILE A 122 -24.26 9.70 -41.25
N GLU A 123 -23.45 10.66 -40.80
CA GLU A 123 -22.15 10.95 -41.42
C GLU A 123 -21.17 11.45 -40.35
N HIS A 124 -19.90 11.03 -40.41
CA HIS A 124 -18.86 11.62 -39.57
C HIS A 124 -18.61 13.07 -39.99
N THR A 125 -18.44 13.98 -39.04
CA THR A 125 -18.17 15.41 -39.34
C THR A 125 -16.73 15.69 -39.79
N GLY A 126 -15.89 14.65 -39.89
CA GLY A 126 -14.45 14.76 -40.12
C GLY A 126 -13.66 15.28 -38.90
N LYS A 127 -14.34 15.45 -37.75
CA LYS A 127 -13.73 15.89 -36.48
C LYS A 127 -14.09 14.88 -35.39
N SER A 128 -13.06 14.22 -34.86
CA SER A 128 -13.18 13.28 -33.74
C SER A 128 -13.63 13.98 -32.46
N SER A 129 -14.51 13.34 -31.68
CA SER A 129 -14.86 13.76 -30.32
C SER A 129 -13.80 13.37 -29.27
N TYR A 130 -12.84 12.51 -29.64
CA TYR A 130 -11.83 11.96 -28.73
C TYR A 130 -10.41 12.48 -28.99
N ILE A 131 -10.13 13.12 -30.13
CA ILE A 131 -8.79 13.57 -30.53
C ILE A 131 -8.11 14.46 -29.49
N GLU A 132 -8.83 15.37 -28.84
CA GLU A 132 -8.26 16.27 -27.83
C GLU A 132 -7.80 15.53 -26.55
N GLN A 133 -8.43 14.39 -26.22
CA GLN A 133 -7.97 13.51 -25.15
C GLN A 133 -6.63 12.87 -25.53
N PHE A 134 -6.50 12.41 -26.78
CA PHE A 134 -5.28 11.77 -27.29
C PHE A 134 -4.11 12.76 -27.49
N GLU A 135 -4.36 13.94 -28.08
CA GLU A 135 -3.34 14.99 -28.22
C GLU A 135 -2.87 15.49 -26.85
N TYR A 136 -3.76 15.64 -25.87
CA TYR A 136 -3.36 16.00 -24.51
C TYR A 136 -2.48 14.92 -23.88
N LEU A 137 -2.85 13.63 -23.98
CA LEU A 137 -2.01 12.53 -23.49
C LEU A 137 -0.63 12.52 -24.15
N LYS A 138 -0.52 12.75 -25.47
CA LYS A 138 0.77 12.90 -26.16
C LYS A 138 1.63 14.07 -25.65
N SER A 139 1.02 15.12 -25.08
CA SER A 139 1.74 16.28 -24.54
C SER A 139 2.40 16.01 -23.17
N ILE A 140 1.89 15.04 -22.40
CA ILE A 140 2.39 14.67 -21.07
C ILE A 140 3.09 13.30 -21.01
N VAL A 141 2.84 12.42 -21.99
CA VAL A 141 3.49 11.10 -22.12
C VAL A 141 4.71 11.22 -23.07
N PRO A 142 5.89 10.67 -22.72
CA PRO A 142 7.06 10.68 -23.59
C PRO A 142 6.81 10.04 -24.96
N LYS A 143 7.48 10.53 -26.01
CA LYS A 143 7.20 10.13 -27.41
C LYS A 143 7.38 8.64 -27.67
N GLU A 144 8.36 8.03 -27.01
CA GLU A 144 8.64 6.59 -27.03
C GLU A 144 7.57 5.74 -26.32
N GLN A 145 6.66 6.36 -25.56
CA GLN A 145 5.53 5.70 -24.90
C GLN A 145 4.18 5.97 -25.59
N TRP A 146 4.13 6.81 -26.64
CA TRP A 146 2.87 7.14 -27.35
C TRP A 146 2.13 5.90 -27.88
N GLY A 147 2.84 4.85 -28.30
CA GLY A 147 2.25 3.59 -28.74
C GLY A 147 1.50 2.82 -27.64
N ASN A 148 1.71 3.17 -26.37
CA ASN A 148 1.03 2.56 -25.23
C ASN A 148 -0.22 3.37 -24.79
N ILE A 149 -0.45 4.57 -25.34
CA ILE A 149 -1.63 5.38 -25.01
C ILE A 149 -2.88 4.63 -25.46
N LYS A 150 -3.80 4.41 -24.50
CA LYS A 150 -5.02 3.63 -24.64
C LYS A 150 -6.24 4.55 -24.57
N LEU A 151 -7.11 4.45 -25.56
CA LEU A 151 -8.34 5.24 -25.65
C LEU A 151 -9.58 4.31 -25.69
N THR A 152 -10.56 4.56 -24.83
CA THR A 152 -11.86 3.89 -24.88
C THR A 152 -12.80 4.58 -25.85
N LEU A 153 -13.63 3.82 -26.55
CA LEU A 153 -14.58 4.26 -27.58
C LEU A 153 -15.97 3.70 -27.30
N ALA A 154 -17.02 4.40 -27.71
CA ALA A 154 -18.40 3.95 -27.55
C ALA A 154 -18.70 2.67 -28.36
N ALA A 155 -19.57 1.80 -27.83
CA ALA A 155 -20.14 0.66 -28.56
C ALA A 155 -20.91 1.11 -29.83
N PRO A 156 -20.62 0.58 -31.04
CA PRO A 156 -21.37 0.94 -32.25
C PRO A 156 -22.89 0.74 -32.17
N ASN A 157 -23.40 -0.25 -31.41
CA ASN A 157 -24.84 -0.51 -31.28
C ASN A 157 -25.54 0.33 -30.19
N TRP A 158 -24.84 1.25 -29.50
CA TRP A 158 -25.21 1.79 -28.19
C TRP A 158 -26.71 2.07 -28.03
N TYR A 159 -27.26 2.93 -28.88
CA TYR A 159 -28.66 3.34 -28.86
C TYR A 159 -29.62 2.34 -29.54
N HIS A 160 -29.15 1.52 -30.48
CA HIS A 160 -30.00 0.59 -31.24
C HIS A 160 -30.60 -0.51 -30.35
N LEU A 161 -29.82 -1.07 -29.41
CA LEU A 161 -30.35 -2.08 -28.49
C LEU A 161 -31.42 -1.50 -27.56
N ARG A 162 -31.28 -0.23 -27.16
CA ARG A 162 -32.21 0.46 -26.24
C ARG A 162 -33.56 0.75 -26.85
N TYR A 163 -33.63 1.19 -28.10
CA TYR A 163 -34.87 1.64 -28.72
C TYR A 163 -35.69 0.49 -29.31
N LYS A 164 -37.02 0.50 -29.09
CA LYS A 164 -37.96 -0.45 -29.69
C LYS A 164 -37.85 -0.48 -31.22
N THR A 165 -38.26 -1.59 -31.83
CA THR A 165 -38.23 -1.77 -33.29
C THR A 165 -38.95 -0.62 -34.01
N GLY A 166 -38.28 0.01 -34.97
CA GLY A 166 -38.81 1.19 -35.66
C GLY A 166 -38.83 2.48 -34.83
N LYS A 167 -38.05 2.56 -33.74
CA LYS A 167 -37.81 3.79 -32.96
C LYS A 167 -36.35 4.28 -32.99
N ALA A 168 -35.41 3.47 -33.47
CA ALA A 168 -34.01 3.88 -33.58
C ALA A 168 -33.76 4.93 -34.68
N TYR A 169 -34.57 4.91 -35.75
CA TYR A 169 -34.50 5.81 -36.89
C TYR A 169 -35.88 5.99 -37.57
N PRO A 170 -36.10 7.08 -38.32
CA PRO A 170 -37.31 7.28 -39.12
C PRO A 170 -37.24 6.46 -40.43
N LYS A 171 -38.38 5.94 -40.90
CA LYS A 171 -38.46 5.07 -42.09
C LYS A 171 -38.17 5.80 -43.40
N GLU A 172 -38.37 7.11 -43.40
CA GLU A 172 -38.04 8.05 -44.47
C GLU A 172 -36.54 8.36 -44.56
N VAL A 173 -35.75 7.99 -43.54
CA VAL A 173 -34.28 8.12 -43.53
C VAL A 173 -33.60 6.78 -43.83
N TYR A 174 -34.11 5.68 -43.28
CA TYR A 174 -33.57 4.32 -43.46
C TYR A 174 -34.70 3.31 -43.62
N ALA A 175 -34.63 2.46 -44.64
CA ALA A 175 -35.66 1.45 -44.88
C ALA A 175 -35.55 0.25 -43.93
N ASN A 176 -34.37 0.00 -43.36
CA ASN A 176 -34.04 -1.17 -42.56
C ASN A 176 -32.74 -0.98 -41.75
N ASP A 177 -32.49 -1.89 -40.80
CA ASP A 177 -31.32 -1.83 -39.91
C ASP A 177 -29.98 -1.95 -40.66
N GLN A 178 -29.91 -2.60 -41.82
CA GLN A 178 -28.65 -2.79 -42.55
C GLN A 178 -28.14 -1.47 -43.14
N GLU A 179 -29.02 -0.61 -43.65
CA GLU A 179 -28.65 0.73 -44.12
C GLU A 179 -28.20 1.63 -42.96
N TYR A 180 -28.91 1.57 -41.83
CA TYR A 180 -28.59 2.33 -40.61
C TYR A 180 -27.22 1.89 -40.03
N PHE A 181 -26.96 0.59 -39.96
CA PHE A 181 -25.66 0.04 -39.57
C PHE A 181 -24.55 0.32 -40.59
N HIS A 182 -24.85 0.43 -41.88
CA HIS A 182 -23.85 0.81 -42.89
C HIS A 182 -23.27 2.20 -42.62
N ASP A 183 -24.14 3.19 -42.38
CA ASP A 183 -23.71 4.58 -42.19
C ASP A 183 -23.02 4.78 -40.83
N ILE A 184 -23.46 4.09 -39.76
CA ILE A 184 -22.72 4.07 -38.49
C ILE A 184 -21.35 3.40 -38.66
N ALA A 185 -21.28 2.27 -39.40
CA ALA A 185 -19.99 1.63 -39.67
C ALA A 185 -19.06 2.54 -40.48
N LYS A 186 -19.59 3.32 -41.44
CA LYS A 186 -18.82 4.35 -42.17
C LYS A 186 -18.32 5.47 -41.26
N ALA A 187 -19.14 5.94 -40.32
CA ALA A 187 -18.73 6.91 -39.33
C ALA A 187 -17.62 6.36 -38.40
N TYR A 188 -17.77 5.12 -37.92
CA TYR A 188 -16.79 4.46 -37.05
C TYR A 188 -15.45 4.18 -37.77
N GLN A 189 -15.50 3.77 -39.04
CA GLN A 189 -14.32 3.64 -39.90
C GLN A 189 -13.56 4.96 -40.01
N THR A 190 -14.28 6.08 -40.17
CA THR A 190 -13.69 7.42 -40.28
C THR A 190 -13.05 7.85 -38.97
N GLU A 191 -13.69 7.58 -37.84
CA GLU A 191 -13.16 7.92 -36.51
C GLU A 191 -11.89 7.11 -36.17
N LEU A 192 -11.90 5.79 -36.43
CA LEU A 192 -10.70 4.96 -36.27
C LEU A 192 -9.54 5.43 -37.15
N GLN A 193 -9.81 5.87 -38.38
CA GLN A 193 -8.79 6.41 -39.28
C GLN A 193 -8.22 7.74 -38.77
N ILE A 194 -9.06 8.70 -38.34
CA ILE A 194 -8.62 9.98 -37.76
C ILE A 194 -7.70 9.77 -36.55
N LEU A 195 -8.10 8.86 -35.64
CA LEU A 195 -7.31 8.55 -34.44
C LEU A 195 -6.00 7.83 -34.80
N TYR A 196 -6.02 6.90 -35.77
CA TYR A 196 -4.83 6.23 -36.26
C TYR A 196 -3.82 7.19 -36.90
N ASP A 197 -4.29 8.14 -37.72
CA ASP A 197 -3.46 9.14 -38.41
C ASP A 197 -2.86 10.16 -37.44
N ALA A 198 -3.57 10.48 -36.35
CA ALA A 198 -3.01 11.25 -35.23
C ALA A 198 -1.89 10.51 -34.47
N GLY A 199 -1.84 9.18 -34.58
CA GLY A 199 -0.82 8.31 -34.00
C GLY A 199 -1.32 7.28 -32.98
N LEU A 200 -2.64 7.12 -32.78
CA LEU A 200 -3.18 6.12 -31.84
C LEU A 200 -2.86 4.70 -32.31
N ARG A 201 -2.44 3.83 -31.40
CA ARG A 201 -2.17 2.40 -31.68
C ARG A 201 -2.83 1.41 -30.73
N ASN A 202 -3.48 1.88 -29.66
CA ASN A 202 -4.24 1.04 -28.74
C ASN A 202 -5.64 1.64 -28.50
N ALA A 203 -6.67 0.99 -29.02
CA ALA A 203 -8.06 1.36 -28.79
C ALA A 203 -8.82 0.22 -28.09
N GLN A 204 -9.84 0.57 -27.32
CA GLN A 204 -10.79 -0.36 -26.71
C GLN A 204 -12.22 0.13 -26.99
N VAL A 205 -13.12 -0.78 -27.34
CA VAL A 205 -14.56 -0.49 -27.46
C VAL A 205 -15.25 -0.95 -26.18
N ASP A 206 -15.98 -0.07 -25.51
CA ASP A 206 -16.64 -0.39 -24.25
C ASP A 206 -18.10 -0.75 -24.51
N ASP A 207 -18.46 -2.01 -24.27
CA ASP A 207 -19.71 -2.63 -24.71
C ASP A 207 -20.30 -3.59 -23.68
N PRO A 208 -21.14 -3.09 -22.75
CA PRO A 208 -22.02 -3.94 -21.94
C PRO A 208 -23.22 -4.50 -22.72
N ASN A 209 -23.61 -3.91 -23.86
CA ASN A 209 -24.78 -4.34 -24.64
C ASN A 209 -24.62 -5.78 -25.16
N LEU A 210 -23.42 -6.18 -25.59
CA LEU A 210 -23.12 -7.57 -25.97
C LEU A 210 -23.14 -8.53 -24.76
N ALA A 211 -22.88 -8.05 -23.54
CA ALA A 211 -22.98 -8.86 -22.33
C ALA A 211 -24.43 -9.09 -21.87
N TYR A 212 -25.39 -8.26 -22.31
CA TYR A 212 -26.81 -8.43 -21.98
C TYR A 212 -27.43 -9.68 -22.60
N PHE A 213 -26.83 -10.24 -23.66
CA PHE A 213 -27.22 -11.52 -24.25
C PHE A 213 -26.88 -12.74 -23.35
N CYS A 214 -26.20 -12.52 -22.21
CA CYS A 214 -26.05 -13.52 -21.15
C CYS A 214 -27.16 -13.45 -20.07
N SER A 215 -28.03 -12.42 -20.10
CA SER A 215 -29.09 -12.23 -19.12
C SER A 215 -30.39 -12.87 -19.57
N GLU A 216 -30.83 -13.93 -18.88
CA GLU A 216 -32.13 -14.58 -19.14
C GLU A 216 -33.31 -13.58 -19.05
N ALA A 217 -33.24 -12.59 -18.16
CA ALA A 217 -34.26 -11.54 -18.05
C ALA A 217 -34.36 -10.67 -19.31
N MET A 218 -33.24 -10.35 -19.96
CA MET A 218 -33.23 -9.63 -21.24
C MET A 218 -33.78 -10.53 -22.36
N LEU A 219 -33.36 -11.80 -22.39
CA LEU A 219 -33.76 -12.78 -23.41
C LEU A 219 -35.27 -13.12 -23.36
N ASP A 220 -35.83 -13.37 -22.18
CA ASP A 220 -37.28 -13.58 -22.03
C ASP A 220 -38.07 -12.28 -22.29
N GLY A 221 -37.55 -11.11 -21.92
CA GLY A 221 -38.12 -9.82 -22.30
C GLY A 221 -38.18 -9.62 -23.82
N TRP A 222 -37.07 -9.93 -24.52
CA TRP A 222 -36.97 -9.87 -25.98
C TRP A 222 -37.97 -10.80 -26.67
N LYS A 223 -38.13 -12.01 -26.13
CA LYS A 223 -39.05 -13.06 -26.59
C LYS A 223 -40.52 -12.77 -26.26
N ALA A 224 -40.78 -12.03 -25.18
CA ALA A 224 -42.12 -11.56 -24.82
C ALA A 224 -42.59 -10.41 -25.72
N ASP A 225 -41.71 -9.44 -26.01
CA ASP A 225 -42.01 -8.27 -26.83
C ASP A 225 -42.24 -8.63 -28.31
N LYS A 226 -43.51 -8.57 -28.74
CA LYS A 226 -43.95 -8.90 -30.11
C LYS A 226 -43.68 -7.81 -31.14
N THR A 227 -43.00 -6.73 -30.77
CA THR A 227 -42.47 -5.75 -31.72
C THR A 227 -41.09 -6.12 -32.27
N ASN A 228 -40.38 -7.08 -31.66
CA ASN A 228 -39.10 -7.56 -32.19
C ASN A 228 -39.34 -8.47 -33.43
N THR A 229 -38.66 -8.14 -34.53
CA THR A 229 -38.80 -8.81 -35.84
C THR A 229 -37.87 -9.99 -36.05
N GLN A 230 -36.95 -10.23 -35.11
CA GLN A 230 -35.93 -11.30 -35.13
C GLN A 230 -35.68 -11.81 -33.70
N THR A 231 -35.12 -13.01 -33.57
CA THR A 231 -34.69 -13.57 -32.29
C THR A 231 -33.46 -12.83 -31.73
N ALA A 232 -33.18 -13.03 -30.44
CA ALA A 232 -31.99 -12.45 -29.81
C ALA A 232 -30.68 -13.01 -30.42
N ASP A 233 -30.65 -14.27 -30.83
CA ASP A 233 -29.45 -14.89 -31.39
C ASP A 233 -29.17 -14.41 -32.84
N GLU A 234 -30.21 -14.12 -33.63
CA GLU A 234 -30.11 -13.48 -34.95
C GLU A 234 -29.66 -12.01 -34.84
N LEU A 235 -30.17 -11.27 -33.84
CA LEU A 235 -29.67 -9.93 -33.54
C LEU A 235 -28.20 -9.96 -33.11
N PHE A 236 -27.78 -10.96 -32.33
CA PHE A 236 -26.38 -11.10 -31.91
C PHE A 236 -25.47 -11.35 -33.13
N ASP A 237 -25.84 -12.25 -34.05
CA ASP A 237 -25.09 -12.47 -35.29
C ASP A 237 -25.05 -11.22 -36.18
N THR A 238 -26.15 -10.45 -36.21
CA THR A 238 -26.22 -9.15 -36.88
C THR A 238 -25.25 -8.15 -36.26
N TYR A 239 -25.18 -8.06 -34.93
CA TYR A 239 -24.23 -7.18 -34.23
C TYR A 239 -22.77 -7.58 -34.44
N ILE A 240 -22.42 -8.88 -34.41
CA ILE A 240 -21.07 -9.34 -34.73
C ILE A 240 -20.68 -8.91 -36.16
N SER A 241 -21.60 -9.06 -37.12
CA SER A 241 -21.39 -8.66 -38.52
C SER A 241 -21.24 -7.14 -38.69
N PHE A 242 -22.06 -6.36 -37.99
CA PHE A 242 -21.99 -4.90 -37.92
C PHE A 242 -20.68 -4.42 -37.29
N TYR A 243 -20.21 -5.07 -36.22
CA TYR A 243 -18.98 -4.67 -35.53
C TYR A 243 -17.74 -4.96 -36.36
N ASN A 244 -17.70 -6.12 -37.04
CA ASN A 244 -16.70 -6.41 -38.05
C ASN A 244 -16.70 -5.37 -39.19
N SER A 245 -17.86 -4.80 -39.52
CA SER A 245 -17.97 -3.70 -40.49
C SER A 245 -17.42 -2.38 -39.92
N CYS A 246 -17.61 -2.09 -38.63
CA CYS A 246 -17.05 -0.91 -37.97
C CYS A 246 -15.53 -0.98 -37.81
N PHE A 247 -14.99 -2.14 -37.44
CA PHE A 247 -13.62 -2.32 -36.93
C PHE A 247 -12.53 -2.46 -38.01
N GLN A 248 -12.77 -1.93 -39.21
CA GLN A 248 -11.77 -1.90 -40.29
C GLN A 248 -10.66 -0.90 -39.92
N ARG A 249 -9.41 -1.37 -39.87
CA ARG A 249 -8.25 -0.62 -39.37
C ARG A 249 -6.92 -1.19 -39.89
N PRO A 250 -5.82 -0.42 -39.87
CA PRO A 250 -4.47 -0.93 -40.14
C PRO A 250 -4.03 -2.02 -39.15
N SER A 251 -3.18 -2.95 -39.59
CA SER A 251 -2.81 -4.15 -38.83
C SER A 251 -1.91 -3.90 -37.61
N ASP A 252 -1.29 -2.74 -37.50
CA ASP A 252 -0.54 -2.28 -36.32
C ASP A 252 -1.42 -1.56 -35.28
N MET A 253 -2.71 -1.34 -35.57
CA MET A 253 -3.68 -0.79 -34.61
C MET A 253 -4.32 -1.91 -33.77
N HIS A 254 -3.90 -2.02 -32.51
CA HIS A 254 -4.58 -2.88 -31.54
C HIS A 254 -5.99 -2.33 -31.26
N LEU A 255 -6.98 -3.23 -31.32
CA LEU A 255 -8.35 -2.96 -30.92
C LEU A 255 -8.83 -4.11 -30.05
N GLY A 256 -9.24 -3.81 -28.82
CA GLY A 256 -9.97 -4.76 -27.97
C GLY A 256 -11.42 -4.35 -27.74
N ILE A 257 -12.19 -5.21 -27.09
CA ILE A 257 -13.56 -4.93 -26.64
C ILE A 257 -13.72 -5.28 -25.16
N HIS A 258 -14.36 -4.41 -24.39
CA HIS A 258 -14.67 -4.62 -22.99
C HIS A 258 -16.14 -4.97 -22.79
N LEU A 259 -16.39 -6.16 -22.21
CA LEU A 259 -17.73 -6.60 -21.82
C LEU A 259 -17.94 -6.43 -20.31
N CYS A 260 -18.61 -5.34 -19.95
CA CYS A 260 -18.98 -4.98 -18.58
C CYS A 260 -20.38 -5.50 -18.23
N ARG A 261 -20.63 -5.82 -16.95
CA ARG A 261 -21.98 -6.08 -16.42
C ARG A 261 -22.59 -4.86 -15.71
N GLY A 262 -21.89 -3.74 -15.72
CA GLY A 262 -22.30 -2.46 -15.14
C GLY A 262 -21.66 -2.20 -13.79
N ASN A 263 -21.23 -0.95 -13.59
CA ASN A 263 -20.82 -0.41 -12.29
C ASN A 263 -21.41 1.00 -12.15
N PHE A 264 -22.58 1.10 -11.53
CA PHE A 264 -23.35 2.32 -11.32
C PHE A 264 -23.33 2.73 -9.84
N VAL A 265 -23.93 3.87 -9.52
CA VAL A 265 -24.00 4.44 -8.15
C VAL A 265 -24.45 3.39 -7.12
N ASN A 266 -23.77 3.37 -5.97
CA ASN A 266 -23.89 2.34 -4.93
C ASN A 266 -23.56 0.91 -5.40
N SER A 267 -22.63 0.78 -6.34
CA SER A 267 -22.11 -0.50 -6.86
C SER A 267 -23.17 -1.37 -7.54
N ARG A 268 -24.24 -0.74 -8.05
CA ARG A 268 -25.32 -1.40 -8.80
C ARG A 268 -24.77 -1.91 -10.14
N HIS A 269 -25.04 -3.18 -10.43
CA HIS A 269 -24.81 -3.77 -11.74
C HIS A 269 -26.11 -3.71 -12.58
N PHE A 270 -25.99 -3.89 -13.89
CA PHE A 270 -27.12 -3.98 -14.80
C PHE A 270 -27.41 -5.45 -15.15
N SER A 271 -26.38 -6.24 -15.44
CA SER A 271 -26.52 -7.58 -16.02
C SER A 271 -25.83 -8.66 -15.18
N GLU A 272 -26.22 -9.90 -15.42
CA GLU A 272 -25.63 -11.11 -14.86
C GLU A 272 -25.59 -12.24 -15.91
N GLY A 273 -25.07 -13.40 -15.54
CA GLY A 273 -24.96 -14.58 -16.41
C GLY A 273 -23.53 -14.83 -16.92
N GLY A 274 -23.21 -16.10 -17.15
CA GLY A 274 -21.94 -16.54 -17.72
C GLY A 274 -21.83 -16.26 -19.22
N TYR A 275 -20.62 -16.16 -19.75
CA TYR A 275 -20.38 -15.90 -21.18
C TYR A 275 -20.72 -17.10 -22.09
N ASP A 276 -21.10 -18.24 -21.52
CA ASP A 276 -21.29 -19.55 -22.16
C ASP A 276 -22.17 -19.50 -23.42
N ARG A 277 -23.27 -18.74 -23.39
CA ARG A 277 -24.18 -18.59 -24.55
C ARG A 277 -23.50 -17.97 -25.77
N ILE A 278 -22.68 -16.95 -25.55
CA ILE A 278 -22.15 -16.09 -26.62
C ILE A 278 -20.70 -16.41 -26.99
N ALA A 279 -19.92 -17.03 -26.09
CA ALA A 279 -18.47 -17.11 -26.19
C ALA A 279 -17.93 -17.73 -27.48
N THR A 280 -18.55 -18.78 -28.01
CA THR A 280 -18.12 -19.40 -29.28
C THR A 280 -18.22 -18.40 -30.43
N LYS A 281 -19.41 -17.81 -30.63
CA LYS A 281 -19.63 -16.78 -31.67
C LYS A 281 -18.78 -15.54 -31.43
N LEU A 282 -18.76 -15.04 -30.20
CA LEU A 282 -18.03 -13.84 -29.80
C LEU A 282 -16.53 -13.98 -30.07
N PHE A 283 -15.88 -15.02 -29.55
CA PHE A 283 -14.42 -15.15 -29.62
C PHE A 283 -13.91 -15.55 -31.01
N GLN A 284 -14.69 -16.32 -31.78
CA GLN A 284 -14.29 -16.82 -33.10
C GLN A 284 -14.60 -15.84 -34.23
N ASN A 285 -15.73 -15.11 -34.16
CA ASN A 285 -16.22 -14.32 -35.28
C ASN A 285 -15.96 -12.81 -35.16
N LEU A 286 -15.65 -12.26 -33.97
CA LEU A 286 -15.42 -10.82 -33.79
C LEU A 286 -13.97 -10.42 -34.11
N ASN A 287 -13.78 -9.42 -34.97
CA ASN A 287 -12.48 -8.96 -35.47
C ASN A 287 -11.75 -8.00 -34.49
N VAL A 288 -11.62 -8.41 -33.24
CA VAL A 288 -10.78 -7.77 -32.22
C VAL A 288 -9.51 -8.57 -31.98
N SER A 289 -8.55 -7.93 -31.31
CA SER A 289 -7.31 -8.56 -30.82
C SER A 289 -7.50 -9.12 -29.39
N THR A 290 -8.25 -8.41 -28.56
CA THR A 290 -8.35 -8.66 -27.11
C THR A 290 -9.78 -8.53 -26.58
N TYR A 291 -10.15 -9.42 -25.65
CA TYR A 291 -11.39 -9.33 -24.88
C TYR A 291 -11.09 -8.95 -23.42
N TYR A 292 -11.65 -7.85 -22.92
CA TYR A 292 -11.55 -7.44 -21.52
C TYR A 292 -12.84 -7.86 -20.79
N LEU A 293 -12.77 -8.91 -19.98
CA LEU A 293 -13.95 -9.60 -19.45
C LEU A 293 -14.09 -9.43 -17.94
N GLU A 294 -15.26 -8.95 -17.48
CA GLU A 294 -15.60 -8.90 -16.06
C GLU A 294 -15.79 -10.33 -15.51
N TYR A 295 -15.07 -10.64 -14.43
CA TYR A 295 -15.14 -11.89 -13.66
C TYR A 295 -15.10 -11.64 -12.14
N ASP A 296 -15.27 -10.40 -11.68
CA ASP A 296 -14.95 -9.96 -10.31
C ASP A 296 -15.88 -10.56 -9.23
N THR A 297 -17.03 -11.09 -9.64
CA THR A 297 -18.10 -11.55 -8.76
C THR A 297 -18.75 -12.81 -9.33
N PRO A 298 -19.26 -13.76 -8.50
CA PRO A 298 -19.79 -15.04 -8.98
C PRO A 298 -20.92 -14.94 -10.03
N ARG A 299 -21.68 -13.84 -10.06
CA ARG A 299 -22.72 -13.57 -11.09
C ARG A 299 -22.19 -13.47 -12.52
N ALA A 300 -20.87 -13.35 -12.70
CA ALA A 300 -20.20 -13.28 -14.01
C ALA A 300 -19.97 -14.66 -14.66
N GLY A 301 -20.27 -15.75 -13.94
CA GLY A 301 -20.01 -17.11 -14.40
C GLY A 301 -18.54 -17.54 -14.23
N GLY A 302 -18.21 -18.69 -14.79
CA GLY A 302 -16.89 -19.31 -14.69
C GLY A 302 -15.96 -19.01 -15.87
N PHE A 303 -14.79 -19.63 -15.86
CA PHE A 303 -13.78 -19.53 -16.93
C PHE A 303 -13.98 -20.57 -18.04
N GLU A 304 -14.92 -21.49 -17.89
CA GLU A 304 -15.40 -22.48 -18.85
C GLU A 304 -15.53 -21.95 -20.29
N PRO A 305 -16.07 -20.74 -20.55
CA PRO A 305 -16.24 -20.24 -21.92
C PRO A 305 -14.91 -19.94 -22.64
N LEU A 306 -13.82 -19.71 -21.91
CA LEU A 306 -12.49 -19.39 -22.45
C LEU A 306 -11.88 -20.54 -23.26
N LYS A 307 -12.44 -21.76 -23.19
CA LYS A 307 -12.10 -22.86 -24.11
C LYS A 307 -12.35 -22.48 -25.58
N ASN A 308 -13.21 -21.51 -25.85
CA ASN A 308 -13.51 -21.06 -27.22
C ASN A 308 -12.51 -20.03 -27.77
N LEU A 309 -11.55 -19.54 -26.97
CA LEU A 309 -10.64 -18.45 -27.33
C LEU A 309 -9.58 -18.88 -28.38
N PRO A 310 -9.62 -18.37 -29.63
CA PRO A 310 -8.66 -18.74 -30.68
C PRO A 310 -7.22 -18.33 -30.34
N LYS A 311 -6.22 -18.95 -31.00
CA LYS A 311 -4.80 -18.74 -30.68
C LYS A 311 -4.23 -17.37 -31.05
N ASP A 312 -4.85 -16.67 -31.99
CA ASP A 312 -4.51 -15.28 -32.35
C ASP A 312 -5.16 -14.24 -31.41
N LYS A 313 -6.07 -14.67 -30.52
CA LYS A 313 -6.79 -13.80 -29.59
C LYS A 313 -6.18 -13.82 -28.19
N PHE A 314 -6.37 -12.70 -27.50
CA PHE A 314 -5.98 -12.48 -26.12
C PHE A 314 -7.19 -12.21 -25.24
N VAL A 315 -7.05 -12.45 -23.93
CA VAL A 315 -8.06 -12.12 -22.93
C VAL A 315 -7.41 -11.42 -21.73
N VAL A 316 -8.05 -10.36 -21.24
CA VAL A 316 -7.69 -9.68 -20.00
C VAL A 316 -8.80 -9.91 -18.98
N LEU A 317 -8.42 -10.47 -17.83
CA LEU A 317 -9.36 -10.93 -16.81
C LEU A 317 -9.58 -9.85 -15.74
N GLY A 318 -10.79 -9.31 -15.69
CA GLY A 318 -11.29 -8.49 -14.59
C GLY A 318 -11.58 -9.33 -13.35
N VAL A 319 -10.52 -9.86 -12.71
CA VAL A 319 -10.58 -10.59 -11.43
C VAL A 319 -10.58 -9.66 -10.21
N VAL A 320 -10.20 -8.39 -10.41
CA VAL A 320 -10.21 -7.29 -9.45
C VAL A 320 -11.57 -6.61 -9.47
N THR A 321 -12.16 -6.34 -8.31
CA THR A 321 -13.42 -5.61 -8.16
C THR A 321 -13.19 -4.10 -8.20
N SER A 322 -13.98 -3.40 -9.02
CA SER A 322 -14.08 -1.94 -9.00
C SER A 322 -15.27 -1.45 -8.18
N LYS A 323 -15.86 -2.33 -7.37
CA LYS A 323 -17.18 -2.16 -6.74
C LYS A 323 -17.12 -2.05 -5.21
N PHE A 324 -16.00 -2.43 -4.58
CA PHE A 324 -15.81 -2.41 -3.13
C PHE A 324 -14.37 -1.93 -2.80
N PRO A 325 -14.13 -1.29 -1.65
CA PRO A 325 -12.80 -0.77 -1.28
C PRO A 325 -11.84 -1.83 -0.71
N GLU A 326 -12.33 -3.03 -0.36
CA GLU A 326 -11.50 -4.13 0.12
C GLU A 326 -10.63 -4.71 -0.99
N LEU A 327 -9.31 -4.76 -0.78
CA LEU A 327 -8.36 -5.39 -1.70
C LEU A 327 -8.52 -6.91 -1.71
N GLU A 328 -8.36 -7.53 -2.88
CA GLU A 328 -8.47 -8.98 -3.05
C GLU A 328 -7.27 -9.73 -2.45
N ASP A 329 -7.49 -11.00 -2.09
CA ASP A 329 -6.36 -11.87 -1.75
C ASP A 329 -5.47 -12.11 -2.98
N LYS A 330 -4.17 -11.81 -2.81
CA LYS A 330 -3.16 -11.91 -3.87
C LYS A 330 -2.97 -13.35 -4.37
N LYS A 331 -3.15 -14.35 -3.50
CA LYS A 331 -3.04 -15.76 -3.89
C LYS A 331 -4.28 -16.21 -4.66
N GLU A 332 -5.49 -15.86 -4.20
CA GLU A 332 -6.74 -16.17 -4.92
C GLU A 332 -6.74 -15.57 -6.33
N MET A 333 -6.34 -14.30 -6.49
CA MET A 333 -6.21 -13.68 -7.81
C MET A 333 -5.24 -14.45 -8.73
N VAL A 334 -4.08 -14.84 -8.21
CA VAL A 334 -3.07 -15.59 -8.99
C VAL A 334 -3.58 -16.99 -9.36
N ASP A 335 -4.21 -17.70 -8.42
CA ASP A 335 -4.79 -19.02 -8.65
C ASP A 335 -5.96 -18.93 -9.67
N ARG A 336 -6.76 -17.86 -9.65
CA ARG A 336 -7.80 -17.57 -10.65
C ARG A 336 -7.25 -17.31 -12.05
N VAL A 337 -6.17 -16.52 -12.17
CA VAL A 337 -5.48 -16.30 -13.47
C VAL A 337 -4.89 -17.61 -14.01
N TYR A 338 -4.27 -18.43 -13.16
CA TYR A 338 -3.78 -19.74 -13.56
C TYR A 338 -4.91 -20.70 -13.96
N LYS A 339 -6.03 -20.70 -13.25
CA LYS A 339 -7.22 -21.48 -13.58
C LYS A 339 -7.78 -21.06 -14.94
N ALA A 340 -7.90 -19.77 -15.22
CA ALA A 340 -8.33 -19.29 -16.54
C ALA A 340 -7.39 -19.73 -17.68
N ALA A 341 -6.07 -19.71 -17.46
CA ALA A 341 -5.10 -20.22 -18.41
C ALA A 341 -5.24 -21.74 -18.67
N GLU A 342 -5.73 -22.54 -17.72
CA GLU A 342 -6.05 -23.97 -17.92
C GLU A 342 -7.22 -24.17 -18.88
N TYR A 343 -8.29 -23.34 -18.82
CA TYR A 343 -9.39 -23.42 -19.79
C TYR A 343 -8.95 -23.01 -21.20
N VAL A 344 -8.13 -21.95 -21.31
CA VAL A 344 -7.54 -21.52 -22.60
C VAL A 344 -6.63 -22.61 -23.17
N ALA A 345 -5.78 -23.22 -22.34
CA ALA A 345 -4.93 -24.35 -22.71
C ALA A 345 -5.74 -25.57 -23.17
N GLN A 346 -6.78 -25.96 -22.42
CA GLN A 346 -7.66 -27.09 -22.75
C GLN A 346 -8.38 -26.88 -24.09
N GLY A 347 -8.91 -25.68 -24.33
CA GLY A 347 -9.66 -25.38 -25.55
C GLY A 347 -8.81 -25.29 -26.81
N SER A 348 -7.57 -24.83 -26.67
CA SER A 348 -6.67 -24.59 -27.81
C SER A 348 -5.60 -25.68 -28.00
N GLY A 349 -5.47 -26.64 -27.07
CA GLY A 349 -4.48 -27.71 -27.17
C GLY A 349 -3.04 -27.21 -27.11
N GLU A 350 -2.74 -26.32 -26.15
CA GLU A 350 -1.41 -25.77 -25.90
C GLU A 350 -1.04 -25.88 -24.42
N SER A 351 0.22 -25.60 -24.05
CA SER A 351 0.64 -25.68 -22.65
C SER A 351 0.04 -24.54 -21.81
N LYS A 352 -0.07 -24.74 -20.50
CA LYS A 352 -0.56 -23.71 -19.56
C LYS A 352 0.30 -22.45 -19.62
N GLU A 353 1.60 -22.58 -19.84
CA GLU A 353 2.59 -21.51 -19.95
C GLU A 353 2.46 -20.73 -21.27
N GLN A 354 2.05 -21.42 -22.34
CA GLN A 354 1.73 -20.83 -23.65
C GLN A 354 0.41 -20.05 -23.57
N ALA A 355 -0.65 -20.67 -23.04
CA ALA A 355 -1.93 -20.01 -22.78
C ALA A 355 -1.77 -18.78 -21.87
N LEU A 356 -0.93 -18.87 -20.84
CA LEU A 356 -0.59 -17.75 -19.95
C LEU A 356 0.16 -16.60 -20.66
N GLN A 357 0.65 -16.75 -21.90
CA GLN A 357 1.11 -15.59 -22.71
C GLN A 357 -0.05 -14.79 -23.31
N ARG A 358 -1.22 -15.41 -23.47
CA ARG A 358 -2.43 -14.82 -24.07
C ARG A 358 -3.46 -14.35 -23.03
N VAL A 359 -3.23 -14.68 -21.76
CA VAL A 359 -4.00 -14.24 -20.60
C VAL A 359 -3.27 -13.10 -19.88
N GLY A 360 -3.93 -11.94 -19.82
CA GLY A 360 -3.60 -10.81 -18.94
C GLY A 360 -4.59 -10.67 -17.78
N ASN A 361 -4.28 -9.79 -16.84
CA ASN A 361 -5.11 -9.48 -15.67
C ASN A 361 -5.08 -7.96 -15.41
N ASN A 362 -5.97 -7.45 -14.57
CA ASN A 362 -6.05 -6.00 -14.34
C ASN A 362 -4.94 -5.40 -13.43
N LEU A 363 -3.88 -6.15 -13.11
CA LEU A 363 -2.83 -5.75 -12.17
C LEU A 363 -1.42 -6.21 -12.58
N HIS A 364 -0.43 -5.57 -11.96
CA HIS A 364 0.95 -5.41 -12.44
C HIS A 364 1.71 -6.65 -12.91
N HIS A 365 2.68 -6.33 -13.77
CA HIS A 365 3.78 -7.15 -14.22
C HIS A 365 4.27 -8.12 -13.13
N ILE A 366 4.08 -9.43 -13.35
CA ILE A 366 4.75 -10.46 -12.56
C ILE A 366 6.26 -10.36 -12.84
N LYS A 367 6.95 -9.51 -12.07
CA LYS A 367 8.29 -9.87 -11.60
C LYS A 367 8.08 -11.10 -10.72
N MET A 368 8.71 -12.22 -11.08
CA MET A 368 8.91 -13.31 -10.13
C MET A 368 9.58 -12.69 -8.90
N SER A 369 8.98 -12.86 -7.72
CA SER A 369 9.46 -12.26 -6.47
C SER A 369 10.94 -12.61 -6.29
N LYS A 370 11.80 -11.60 -6.37
CA LYS A 370 13.26 -11.70 -6.42
C LYS A 370 13.75 -12.46 -5.20
N LEU A 371 14.63 -13.43 -5.37
CA LEU A 371 15.24 -14.07 -4.21
C LEU A 371 16.36 -13.18 -3.65
N ILE A 372 16.28 -12.82 -2.38
CA ILE A 372 17.43 -12.32 -1.61
C ILE A 372 17.91 -13.40 -0.65
N THR A 373 19.19 -13.74 -0.73
CA THR A 373 19.85 -14.68 0.19
C THR A 373 20.66 -13.90 1.23
N VAL A 374 20.37 -14.10 2.51
CA VAL A 374 20.95 -13.37 3.64
C VAL A 374 21.84 -14.31 4.46
N PHE A 375 23.15 -14.07 4.44
CA PHE A 375 24.10 -14.77 5.31
C PHE A 375 24.01 -14.26 6.75
N GLY A 376 24.28 -15.15 7.72
CA GLY A 376 24.17 -14.82 9.15
C GLY A 376 22.72 -14.57 9.60
N ALA A 377 21.74 -15.21 8.96
CA ALA A 377 20.30 -14.95 9.14
C ALA A 377 19.78 -14.98 10.59
N THR A 378 20.48 -15.70 11.48
CA THR A 378 20.12 -15.86 12.91
C THR A 378 21.13 -15.19 13.85
N GLY A 379 21.92 -14.24 13.36
CA GLY A 379 22.74 -13.31 14.15
C GLY A 379 22.35 -11.85 13.85
N ASN A 380 22.85 -10.91 14.65
CA ASN A 380 22.33 -9.53 14.74
C ASN A 380 22.12 -8.86 13.36
N GLN A 381 23.15 -8.80 12.52
CA GLN A 381 23.07 -8.18 11.19
C GLN A 381 22.05 -8.86 10.26
N GLY A 382 22.19 -10.17 10.03
CA GLY A 382 21.31 -10.90 9.11
C GLY A 382 19.86 -10.95 9.60
N GLY A 383 19.64 -11.12 10.90
CA GLY A 383 18.32 -11.06 11.52
C GLY A 383 17.68 -9.67 11.36
N SER A 384 18.44 -8.60 11.56
CA SER A 384 17.99 -7.21 11.32
C SER A 384 17.53 -7.00 9.87
N VAL A 385 18.31 -7.48 8.90
CA VAL A 385 18.00 -7.42 7.47
C VAL A 385 16.70 -8.17 7.16
N ILE A 386 16.54 -9.39 7.65
CA ILE A 386 15.34 -10.19 7.41
C ILE A 386 14.11 -9.51 8.05
N LYS A 387 14.21 -9.08 9.30
CA LYS A 387 13.15 -8.33 10.03
C LYS A 387 12.65 -7.13 9.22
N HIS A 388 13.57 -6.30 8.72
CA HIS A 388 13.22 -5.07 8.01
C HIS A 388 12.71 -5.30 6.58
N ILE A 389 13.18 -6.32 5.87
CA ILE A 389 12.62 -6.67 4.55
C ILE A 389 11.19 -7.20 4.70
N LEU A 390 10.93 -8.05 5.70
CA LEU A 390 9.58 -8.58 5.97
C LEU A 390 8.60 -7.51 6.46
N ALA A 391 9.06 -6.53 7.24
CA ALA A 391 8.23 -5.43 7.75
C ALA A 391 7.95 -4.32 6.70
N ASP A 392 8.74 -4.23 5.63
CA ASP A 392 8.58 -3.22 4.58
C ASP A 392 7.64 -3.72 3.47
N HIS A 393 6.44 -3.17 3.38
CA HIS A 393 5.43 -3.59 2.39
C HIS A 393 5.91 -3.57 0.93
N GLN A 394 6.85 -2.69 0.56
CA GLN A 394 7.41 -2.67 -0.79
C GLN A 394 8.36 -3.84 -0.98
N LEU A 395 9.34 -4.01 -0.08
CA LEU A 395 10.39 -5.01 -0.22
C LEU A 395 9.89 -6.44 0.02
N SER A 396 9.02 -6.67 1.00
CA SER A 396 8.31 -7.95 1.19
C SER A 396 7.45 -8.35 -0.01
N SER A 397 6.99 -7.38 -0.81
CA SER A 397 6.23 -7.67 -2.05
C SER A 397 7.12 -7.96 -3.27
N GLU A 398 8.32 -7.37 -3.33
CA GLU A 398 9.28 -7.57 -4.42
C GLU A 398 10.20 -8.77 -4.17
N PHE A 399 10.55 -9.07 -2.91
CA PHE A 399 11.55 -10.08 -2.53
C PHE A 399 10.99 -11.26 -1.72
N LYS A 400 11.45 -12.47 -2.06
CA LYS A 400 11.45 -13.64 -1.17
C LYS A 400 12.79 -13.71 -0.45
N VAL A 401 12.76 -14.11 0.83
CA VAL A 401 13.95 -14.16 1.68
C VAL A 401 14.40 -15.61 1.87
N ARG A 402 15.68 -15.88 1.57
CA ARG A 402 16.39 -17.10 1.97
C ARG A 402 17.40 -16.77 3.07
N GLY A 403 17.25 -17.36 4.24
CA GLY A 403 18.17 -17.19 5.36
C GLY A 403 19.21 -18.30 5.43
N ILE A 404 20.49 -17.95 5.42
CA ILE A 404 21.58 -18.91 5.63
C ILE A 404 21.96 -18.97 7.11
N THR A 405 21.95 -20.19 7.66
CA THR A 405 22.27 -20.48 9.07
C THR A 405 23.07 -21.78 9.19
N ARG A 406 23.96 -21.86 10.19
CA ARG A 406 24.78 -23.06 10.46
C ARG A 406 23.92 -24.26 10.92
N ASP A 407 22.83 -23.98 11.64
CA ASP A 407 21.78 -24.94 11.97
C ASP A 407 20.40 -24.32 11.71
N VAL A 408 19.49 -25.11 11.15
CA VAL A 408 18.10 -24.77 10.82
C VAL A 408 17.10 -25.22 11.92
N ASN A 409 17.54 -26.03 12.88
CA ASN A 409 16.68 -26.65 13.89
C ASN A 409 16.55 -25.85 15.20
N LYS A 410 17.51 -24.96 15.50
CA LYS A 410 17.50 -24.09 16.68
C LYS A 410 16.27 -23.15 16.70
N PRO A 411 15.81 -22.69 17.89
CA PRO A 411 14.57 -21.91 18.01
C PRO A 411 14.52 -20.65 17.12
N ALA A 412 15.61 -19.87 17.08
CA ALA A 412 15.70 -18.68 16.24
C ALA A 412 15.64 -18.95 14.72
N ALA A 413 15.98 -20.18 14.28
CA ALA A 413 15.80 -20.59 12.90
C ALA A 413 14.32 -20.93 12.62
N LYS A 414 13.70 -21.76 13.47
CA LYS A 414 12.27 -22.10 13.36
C LYS A 414 11.37 -20.87 13.34
N ALA A 415 11.62 -19.90 14.21
CA ALA A 415 10.90 -18.63 14.24
C ALA A 415 11.00 -17.81 12.93
N LEU A 416 12.07 -17.94 12.15
CA LEU A 416 12.18 -17.32 10.82
C LEU A 416 11.44 -18.12 9.74
N ALA A 417 11.49 -19.46 9.81
CA ALA A 417 10.73 -20.32 8.90
C ALA A 417 9.20 -20.13 9.07
N GLU A 418 8.73 -19.93 10.31
CA GLU A 418 7.34 -19.58 10.64
C GLU A 418 6.93 -18.21 10.06
N GLN A 419 7.89 -17.29 9.86
CA GLN A 419 7.70 -16.01 9.15
C GLN A 419 7.84 -16.12 7.62
N GLY A 420 7.92 -17.34 7.08
CA GLY A 420 7.98 -17.60 5.64
C GLY A 420 9.37 -17.50 5.00
N VAL A 421 10.44 -17.46 5.80
CA VAL A 421 11.82 -17.44 5.31
C VAL A 421 12.26 -18.84 4.88
N GLU A 422 12.79 -18.98 3.66
CA GLU A 422 13.42 -20.23 3.21
C GLU A 422 14.76 -20.42 3.94
N LEU A 423 14.91 -21.45 4.77
CA LEU A 423 16.17 -21.69 5.48
C LEU A 423 17.04 -22.75 4.80
N VAL A 424 18.31 -22.40 4.61
CA VAL A 424 19.31 -23.23 3.92
C VAL A 424 20.61 -23.21 4.72
N THR A 425 21.33 -24.34 4.76
CA THR A 425 22.69 -24.41 5.31
C THR A 425 23.72 -24.13 4.21
N ALA A 426 24.81 -23.43 4.57
CA ALA A 426 25.98 -23.29 3.72
C ALA A 426 27.24 -23.22 4.59
N ASP A 427 28.34 -23.76 4.08
CA ASP A 427 29.67 -23.55 4.64
C ASP A 427 30.39 -22.50 3.78
N LEU A 428 30.76 -21.38 4.38
CA LEU A 428 31.47 -20.29 3.69
C LEU A 428 32.88 -20.71 3.21
N ASN A 429 33.44 -21.79 3.77
CA ASN A 429 34.74 -22.32 3.39
C ASN A 429 34.67 -23.21 2.13
N ASP A 430 33.47 -23.72 1.77
CA ASP A 430 33.22 -24.46 0.52
C ASP A 430 32.43 -23.62 -0.50
N LYS A 431 33.12 -23.16 -1.56
CA LYS A 431 32.50 -22.48 -2.70
C LYS A 431 31.34 -23.28 -3.34
N SER A 432 31.36 -24.61 -3.32
CA SER A 432 30.29 -25.45 -3.85
C SER A 432 29.03 -25.40 -2.99
N SER A 433 29.18 -25.45 -1.66
CA SER A 433 28.13 -25.23 -0.67
C SER A 433 27.50 -23.84 -0.84
N VAL A 434 28.34 -22.80 -0.93
CA VAL A 434 27.90 -21.41 -1.16
C VAL A 434 27.12 -21.27 -2.48
N ALA A 435 27.65 -21.79 -3.60
CA ALA A 435 27.00 -21.68 -4.91
C ALA A 435 25.60 -22.33 -4.91
N LYS A 436 25.44 -23.52 -4.30
CA LYS A 436 24.14 -24.17 -4.13
C LYS A 436 23.17 -23.30 -3.31
N ALA A 437 23.66 -22.67 -2.24
CA ALA A 437 22.85 -21.87 -1.34
C ALA A 437 22.37 -20.54 -1.96
N ILE A 438 23.20 -19.87 -2.77
CA ILE A 438 22.82 -18.62 -3.44
C ILE A 438 22.14 -18.84 -4.80
N LYS A 439 22.04 -20.09 -5.29
CA LYS A 439 21.46 -20.41 -6.59
C LYS A 439 20.08 -19.79 -6.79
N GLY A 440 19.93 -19.05 -7.89
CA GLY A 440 18.71 -18.32 -8.26
C GLY A 440 18.51 -16.98 -7.53
N SER A 441 19.49 -16.50 -6.75
CA SER A 441 19.39 -15.22 -6.04
C SER A 441 19.54 -14.02 -6.98
N HIS A 442 18.62 -13.07 -6.89
CA HIS A 442 18.80 -11.73 -7.46
C HIS A 442 19.80 -10.94 -6.61
N THR A 443 19.65 -10.97 -5.29
CA THR A 443 20.53 -10.25 -4.35
C THR A 443 21.11 -11.21 -3.32
N VAL A 444 22.35 -10.96 -2.91
CA VAL A 444 22.95 -11.60 -1.74
C VAL A 444 23.32 -10.52 -0.73
N PHE A 445 22.96 -10.69 0.54
CA PHE A 445 23.53 -9.96 1.67
C PHE A 445 24.56 -10.86 2.36
N LEU A 446 25.81 -10.40 2.41
CA LEU A 446 26.94 -11.11 3.01
C LEU A 446 27.44 -10.41 4.27
N VAL A 447 27.60 -11.17 5.34
CA VAL A 447 28.39 -10.81 6.53
C VAL A 447 29.31 -11.98 6.87
N THR A 448 30.56 -11.66 7.21
CA THR A 448 31.61 -12.61 7.62
C THR A 448 32.04 -12.32 9.06
N ASN A 449 32.60 -13.32 9.76
CA ASN A 449 32.84 -13.28 11.20
C ASN A 449 34.30 -13.62 11.59
N TYR A 450 35.20 -12.64 11.49
CA TYR A 450 36.60 -12.72 11.91
C TYR A 450 36.81 -13.41 13.27
N TRP A 451 36.08 -12.98 14.31
CA TRP A 451 36.24 -13.49 15.68
C TRP A 451 35.88 -14.98 15.87
N GLU A 452 35.31 -15.65 14.87
CA GLU A 452 35.12 -17.11 14.90
C GLU A 452 36.44 -17.88 14.80
N THR A 453 37.49 -17.26 14.24
CA THR A 453 38.81 -17.89 14.06
C THR A 453 40.01 -16.98 14.37
N ALA A 454 39.79 -15.67 14.59
CA ALA A 454 40.83 -14.65 14.74
C ALA A 454 41.92 -14.72 13.64
N ASN A 455 41.49 -15.07 12.42
CA ASN A 455 42.39 -15.32 11.28
C ASN A 455 41.87 -14.54 10.05
N PRO A 456 42.62 -13.53 9.56
CA PRO A 456 42.17 -12.70 8.45
C PRO A 456 42.10 -13.48 7.13
N ASP A 457 42.91 -14.51 6.93
CA ASP A 457 42.91 -15.29 5.69
C ASP A 457 41.75 -16.28 5.62
N THR A 458 41.31 -16.85 6.74
CA THR A 458 40.04 -17.59 6.80
C THR A 458 38.87 -16.70 6.36
N GLU A 459 38.76 -15.50 6.92
CA GLU A 459 37.67 -14.58 6.59
C GLU A 459 37.75 -14.07 5.14
N ARG A 460 38.97 -13.75 4.68
CA ARG A 460 39.28 -13.38 3.28
C ARG A 460 38.80 -14.46 2.32
N ASN A 461 39.14 -15.73 2.58
CA ASN A 461 38.72 -16.87 1.76
C ASN A 461 37.21 -17.07 1.75
N GLN A 462 36.52 -16.89 2.89
CA GLN A 462 35.06 -16.93 2.97
C GLN A 462 34.41 -15.83 2.12
N GLY A 463 34.93 -14.60 2.18
CA GLY A 463 34.48 -13.49 1.34
C GLY A 463 34.71 -13.73 -0.15
N ILE A 464 35.90 -14.23 -0.52
CA ILE A 464 36.28 -14.60 -1.90
C ILE A 464 35.39 -15.72 -2.44
N ASN A 465 35.06 -16.74 -1.63
CA ASN A 465 34.18 -17.84 -2.01
C ASN A 465 32.79 -17.33 -2.41
N VAL A 466 32.18 -16.46 -1.60
CA VAL A 466 30.86 -15.88 -1.89
C VAL A 466 30.92 -14.92 -3.08
N ALA A 467 31.93 -14.05 -3.15
CA ALA A 467 32.12 -13.16 -4.29
C ALA A 467 32.32 -13.92 -5.62
N SER A 468 33.05 -15.03 -5.59
CA SER A 468 33.26 -15.92 -6.74
C SER A 468 31.98 -16.64 -7.13
N ALA A 469 31.28 -17.24 -6.17
CA ALA A 469 30.02 -17.93 -6.44
C ALA A 469 28.94 -16.96 -6.96
N ALA A 470 28.89 -15.73 -6.41
CA ALA A 470 27.99 -14.66 -6.86
C ALA A 470 28.22 -14.28 -8.33
N LYS A 471 29.48 -14.29 -8.78
CA LYS A 471 29.86 -14.10 -10.19
C LYS A 471 29.44 -15.28 -11.06
N ASP A 472 29.71 -16.51 -10.60
CA ASP A 472 29.45 -17.73 -11.38
C ASP A 472 27.94 -18.01 -11.54
N GLU A 473 27.13 -17.79 -10.50
CA GLU A 473 25.66 -17.87 -10.53
C GLU A 473 24.99 -16.56 -11.02
N GLN A 474 25.78 -15.58 -11.49
CA GLN A 474 25.34 -14.34 -12.16
C GLN A 474 24.30 -13.51 -11.38
N ILE A 475 24.48 -13.34 -10.07
CA ILE A 475 23.54 -12.57 -9.25
C ILE A 475 23.51 -11.09 -9.66
N SER A 476 22.36 -10.44 -9.48
CA SER A 476 22.14 -9.05 -9.91
C SER A 476 22.72 -8.00 -8.94
N HIS A 477 22.93 -8.33 -7.65
CA HIS A 477 23.52 -7.41 -6.67
C HIS A 477 24.13 -8.13 -5.45
N LEU A 478 25.37 -7.81 -5.07
CA LEU A 478 26.00 -8.25 -3.81
C LEU A 478 26.08 -7.08 -2.82
N ILE A 479 25.38 -7.20 -1.69
CA ILE A 479 25.53 -6.30 -0.53
C ILE A 479 26.48 -6.96 0.46
N PHE A 480 27.57 -6.29 0.85
CA PHE A 480 28.55 -6.84 1.79
C PHE A 480 28.74 -5.93 3.01
N SER A 481 28.70 -6.51 4.20
CA SER A 481 29.14 -5.89 5.46
C SER A 481 30.66 -5.78 5.47
N SER A 482 31.15 -4.73 4.81
CA SER A 482 32.56 -4.40 4.68
C SER A 482 33.06 -3.56 5.85
N LEU A 483 34.37 -3.34 5.90
CA LEU A 483 35.02 -2.34 6.73
C LEU A 483 36.07 -1.60 5.88
N ILE A 484 36.60 -0.51 6.43
CA ILE A 484 37.77 0.14 5.83
C ILE A 484 39.00 -0.75 5.99
N ASN A 485 40.07 -0.44 5.27
CA ASN A 485 41.41 -0.78 5.72
C ASN A 485 41.85 0.29 6.75
N VAL A 486 42.52 -0.06 7.85
CA VAL A 486 43.05 0.85 8.88
C VAL A 486 44.54 1.15 8.62
N THR A 487 45.28 0.16 8.12
CA THR A 487 46.72 0.29 7.82
C THR A 487 46.99 1.34 6.74
N GLU A 488 46.37 1.17 5.57
CA GLU A 488 46.37 2.09 4.42
C GLU A 488 45.88 3.49 4.84
N THR A 489 44.74 3.52 5.54
CA THR A 489 44.05 4.68 6.12
C THR A 489 44.94 5.56 7.00
N THR A 490 45.62 4.96 7.97
CA THR A 490 46.45 5.71 8.92
C THR A 490 47.84 6.02 8.38
N ASN A 491 48.14 5.60 7.14
CA ASN A 491 49.46 5.58 6.53
C ASN A 491 50.46 4.77 7.39
N GLY A 492 50.04 3.58 7.84
CA GLY A 492 50.84 2.62 8.59
C GLY A 492 51.04 2.93 10.07
N LYS A 493 50.28 3.87 10.66
CA LYS A 493 50.42 4.24 12.09
C LYS A 493 49.66 3.31 13.03
N LEU A 494 48.59 2.69 12.54
CA LEU A 494 47.82 1.65 13.22
C LEU A 494 47.76 0.42 12.28
N PRO A 495 48.85 -0.39 12.20
CA PRO A 495 48.95 -1.51 11.26
C PRO A 495 48.43 -2.85 11.82
N HIS A 496 47.95 -2.89 13.06
CA HIS A 496 47.57 -4.12 13.78
C HIS A 496 46.05 -4.28 13.93
N VAL A 497 45.24 -3.85 12.94
CA VAL A 497 43.77 -4.04 12.94
C VAL A 497 43.30 -4.97 11.80
N PRO A 498 43.79 -6.22 11.72
CA PRO A 498 43.46 -7.17 10.66
C PRO A 498 41.97 -7.47 10.45
N HIS A 499 41.10 -7.36 11.47
CA HIS A 499 39.65 -7.61 11.31
C HIS A 499 38.89 -6.54 10.51
N PHE A 500 39.51 -5.37 10.31
CA PHE A 500 39.07 -4.34 9.38
C PHE A 500 39.65 -4.63 7.99
N ASP A 501 40.97 -4.78 7.93
CA ASP A 501 41.74 -4.93 6.68
C ASP A 501 41.30 -6.17 5.87
N SER A 502 41.00 -7.29 6.53
CA SER A 502 40.47 -8.52 5.91
C SER A 502 39.23 -8.25 5.06
N LYS A 503 38.26 -7.49 5.60
CA LYS A 503 37.01 -7.15 4.93
C LYS A 503 37.23 -6.12 3.82
N SER A 504 38.10 -5.14 4.03
CA SER A 504 38.46 -4.19 2.97
C SER A 504 39.06 -4.89 1.76
N ASP A 505 39.89 -5.90 1.97
CA ASP A 505 40.47 -6.70 0.89
C ASP A 505 39.44 -7.62 0.20
N VAL A 506 38.43 -8.13 0.94
CA VAL A 506 37.25 -8.78 0.34
C VAL A 506 36.46 -7.80 -0.52
N GLU A 507 36.29 -6.54 -0.09
CA GLU A 507 35.69 -5.50 -0.93
C GLU A 507 36.52 -5.20 -2.18
N LYS A 508 37.85 -5.08 -2.07
CA LYS A 508 38.76 -4.94 -3.22
C LYS A 508 38.59 -6.11 -4.21
N TYR A 509 38.46 -7.35 -3.70
CA TYR A 509 38.16 -8.52 -4.54
C TYR A 509 36.77 -8.45 -5.20
N ILE A 510 35.71 -8.15 -4.44
CA ILE A 510 34.33 -8.02 -4.96
C ILE A 510 34.28 -7.01 -6.10
N ARG A 511 34.91 -5.85 -5.95
CA ARG A 511 35.02 -4.82 -7.00
C ARG A 511 35.67 -5.35 -8.28
N GLY A 512 36.69 -6.22 -8.15
CA GLY A 512 37.34 -6.91 -9.27
C GLY A 512 36.51 -8.03 -9.92
N THR A 513 35.43 -8.51 -9.30
CA THR A 513 34.59 -9.57 -9.90
C THR A 513 33.79 -9.08 -11.11
N GLY A 514 33.38 -7.81 -11.11
CA GLY A 514 32.40 -7.25 -12.06
C GLY A 514 30.93 -7.44 -11.66
N VAL A 515 30.63 -8.11 -10.53
CA VAL A 515 29.28 -8.21 -9.98
C VAL A 515 28.84 -6.84 -9.44
N PRO A 516 27.62 -6.35 -9.75
CA PRO A 516 27.11 -5.12 -9.15
C PRO A 516 27.08 -5.26 -7.62
N CYS A 517 27.58 -4.26 -6.90
CA CYS A 517 27.85 -4.38 -5.48
C CYS A 517 27.56 -3.11 -4.68
N THR A 518 27.25 -3.24 -3.39
CA THR A 518 27.20 -2.12 -2.45
C THR A 518 27.77 -2.58 -1.12
N PHE A 519 28.52 -1.71 -0.46
CA PHE A 519 29.22 -2.05 0.78
C PHE A 519 28.57 -1.28 1.93
N ILE A 520 27.96 -1.97 2.88
CA ILE A 520 27.54 -1.37 4.14
C ILE A 520 28.73 -1.42 5.10
N LEU A 521 29.15 -0.25 5.58
CA LEU A 521 30.17 -0.10 6.61
C LEU A 521 29.41 0.33 7.86
N PRO A 522 29.11 -0.58 8.80
CA PRO A 522 28.42 -0.24 10.04
C PRO A 522 29.22 0.76 10.90
N GLY A 523 28.68 1.14 12.05
CA GLY A 523 29.36 1.94 13.07
C GLY A 523 29.94 1.09 14.21
N TYR A 524 30.24 1.72 15.34
CA TYR A 524 30.57 1.05 16.59
C TYR A 524 29.29 0.51 17.25
N PHE A 525 29.24 -0.79 17.52
CA PHE A 525 28.01 -1.45 18.00
C PHE A 525 27.67 -1.04 19.44
N MET A 526 26.48 -0.46 19.64
CA MET A 526 25.98 -0.07 20.95
C MET A 526 25.91 -1.25 21.94
N SER A 527 25.69 -2.47 21.44
CA SER A 527 25.67 -3.70 22.25
C SER A 527 26.98 -3.97 23.01
N ASN A 528 28.12 -3.49 22.50
CA ASN A 528 29.42 -3.75 23.10
C ASN A 528 29.55 -3.13 24.49
N PHE A 529 28.87 -2.00 24.75
CA PHE A 529 28.91 -1.31 26.04
C PHE A 529 28.44 -2.17 27.22
N SER A 530 27.58 -3.16 26.98
CA SER A 530 27.15 -4.13 28.00
C SER A 530 28.31 -4.89 28.66
N GLN A 531 29.45 -5.03 27.98
CA GLN A 531 30.67 -5.69 28.48
C GLN A 531 31.71 -4.69 28.99
N MET A 532 31.56 -3.40 28.67
CA MET A 532 32.53 -2.33 28.97
C MET A 532 32.18 -1.55 30.24
N PHE A 533 30.89 -1.48 30.60
CA PHE A 533 30.38 -0.75 31.76
C PHE A 533 30.52 -1.57 33.05
N ASN A 534 31.64 -1.40 33.75
CA ASN A 534 32.00 -2.21 34.91
C ASN A 534 31.56 -1.53 36.22
N ARG A 535 30.63 -2.13 36.97
CA ARG A 535 30.15 -1.58 38.26
C ARG A 535 31.24 -1.66 39.34
N GLY A 536 31.61 -0.52 39.92
CA GLY A 536 32.55 -0.43 41.03
C GLY A 536 31.93 -0.84 42.37
N GLU A 537 32.80 -1.07 43.36
CA GLU A 537 32.42 -1.37 44.76
C GLU A 537 31.64 -0.21 45.41
N ASP A 538 31.87 1.02 44.95
CA ASP A 538 31.12 2.22 45.32
C ASP A 538 29.74 2.32 44.65
N GLY A 539 29.35 1.31 43.87
CA GLY A 539 28.09 1.23 43.14
C GLY A 539 28.06 2.06 41.84
N VAL A 540 29.12 2.83 41.55
CA VAL A 540 29.24 3.68 40.35
C VAL A 540 29.80 2.86 39.19
N TYR A 541 29.20 2.98 38.01
CA TYR A 541 29.70 2.32 36.80
C TYR A 541 30.94 3.03 36.26
N ASN A 542 31.94 2.24 35.87
CA ASN A 542 33.18 2.71 35.27
C ASN A 542 33.13 2.41 33.77
N PHE A 543 33.27 3.45 32.95
CA PHE A 543 33.51 3.31 31.51
C PHE A 543 34.96 3.72 31.25
N ALA A 544 35.85 2.73 31.14
CA ALA A 544 37.30 2.94 31.11
C ALA A 544 37.89 2.61 29.73
N LEU A 545 38.64 3.54 29.13
CA LEU A 545 39.14 3.42 27.74
C LEU A 545 40.46 4.17 27.50
N PRO A 546 41.25 3.79 26.47
CA PRO A 546 42.57 4.35 26.21
C PRO A 546 42.57 5.70 25.43
N ILE A 547 41.44 6.42 25.43
CA ILE A 547 41.19 7.59 24.55
C ILE A 547 40.60 8.79 25.32
N SER A 548 40.63 9.98 24.71
CA SER A 548 40.05 11.20 25.27
C SER A 548 38.54 11.06 25.52
N GLU A 549 38.04 11.76 26.56
CA GLU A 549 36.59 11.97 26.78
C GLU A 549 35.89 12.69 25.60
N ASN A 550 36.67 13.24 24.66
CA ASN A 550 36.24 13.97 23.46
C ASN A 550 36.44 13.17 22.16
N ALA A 551 36.83 11.88 22.23
CA ALA A 551 36.83 10.98 21.07
C ALA A 551 35.38 10.72 20.61
N GLU A 552 35.15 10.43 19.32
CA GLU A 552 33.78 10.38 18.77
C GLU A 552 33.42 9.00 18.20
N PHE A 553 32.43 8.36 18.83
CA PHE A 553 31.93 7.03 18.48
C PHE A 553 30.80 7.13 17.45
N PRO A 554 30.93 6.58 16.23
CA PRO A 554 29.81 6.46 15.29
C PRO A 554 28.87 5.34 15.76
N LEU A 555 27.93 5.62 16.66
CA LEU A 555 27.12 4.58 17.30
C LEU A 555 26.07 3.98 16.36
N PHE A 556 25.92 2.66 16.44
CA PHE A 556 25.05 1.86 15.57
C PHE A 556 24.36 0.74 16.36
N ASP A 557 23.03 0.63 16.28
CA ASP A 557 22.31 -0.55 16.77
C ASP A 557 22.36 -1.63 15.68
N VAL A 558 23.26 -2.60 15.84
CA VAL A 558 23.43 -3.70 14.89
C VAL A 558 22.17 -4.55 14.69
N ALA A 559 21.28 -4.63 15.69
CA ALA A 559 20.06 -5.43 15.63
C ALA A 559 18.91 -4.70 14.94
N GLU A 560 18.87 -3.36 14.99
CA GLU A 560 17.80 -2.57 14.36
C GLU A 560 18.26 -1.81 13.10
N ASP A 561 19.44 -1.22 13.07
CA ASP A 561 19.86 -0.32 12.01
C ASP A 561 20.31 -1.04 10.73
N THR A 562 20.97 -2.20 10.83
CA THR A 562 21.48 -2.94 9.65
C THR A 562 20.39 -3.21 8.61
N GLY A 563 19.18 -3.53 9.06
CA GLY A 563 18.02 -3.72 8.18
C GLY A 563 17.49 -2.42 7.56
N LYS A 564 17.45 -1.31 8.32
CA LYS A 564 17.04 0.01 7.81
C LYS A 564 17.96 0.47 6.67
N PHE A 565 19.27 0.37 6.88
CA PHE A 565 20.27 0.69 5.87
C PHE A 565 20.20 -0.26 4.66
N THR A 566 20.03 -1.56 4.88
CA THR A 566 19.90 -2.53 3.78
C THR A 566 18.63 -2.30 2.95
N ASN A 567 17.50 -1.96 3.57
CA ASN A 567 16.28 -1.56 2.87
C ASN A 567 16.51 -0.32 1.99
N ALA A 568 17.21 0.70 2.51
CA ALA A 568 17.56 1.90 1.74
C ALA A 568 18.49 1.59 0.55
N ILE A 569 19.43 0.65 0.72
CA ILE A 569 20.30 0.13 -0.35
C ILE A 569 19.47 -0.58 -1.42
N LEU A 570 18.58 -1.51 -1.04
CA LEU A 570 17.72 -2.24 -1.98
C LEU A 570 16.85 -1.29 -2.82
N LYS A 571 16.26 -0.27 -2.20
CA LYS A 571 15.42 0.74 -2.88
C LYS A 571 16.22 1.70 -3.77
N ASN A 572 17.54 1.81 -3.61
CA ASN A 572 18.41 2.70 -4.39
C ASN A 572 19.58 1.97 -5.09
N ALA A 573 19.46 0.66 -5.32
CA ALA A 573 20.55 -0.20 -5.78
C ALA A 573 21.33 0.35 -6.99
N GLY A 574 20.64 0.89 -8.00
CA GLY A 574 21.28 1.48 -9.19
C GLY A 574 22.08 2.76 -8.93
N LYS A 575 21.75 3.53 -7.88
CA LYS A 575 22.50 4.73 -7.46
C LYS A 575 23.69 4.38 -6.53
N LEU A 576 23.58 3.26 -5.82
CA LEU A 576 24.55 2.83 -4.79
C LEU A 576 25.47 1.69 -5.28
N ASN A 577 25.39 1.33 -6.56
CA ASN A 577 26.29 0.38 -7.18
C ASN A 577 27.75 0.88 -7.15
N GLY A 578 28.67 0.04 -6.68
CA GLY A 578 30.07 0.37 -6.44
C GLY A 578 30.32 1.32 -5.25
N LYS A 579 29.28 1.76 -4.53
CA LYS A 579 29.42 2.73 -3.42
C LYS A 579 29.53 2.04 -2.06
N GLN A 580 30.22 2.73 -1.15
CA GLN A 580 30.17 2.46 0.29
C GLN A 580 29.06 3.31 0.93
N VAL A 581 28.35 2.74 1.89
CA VAL A 581 27.38 3.41 2.75
C VAL A 581 27.91 3.33 4.18
N LEU A 582 28.35 4.47 4.71
CA LEU A 582 28.70 4.60 6.12
C LEU A 582 27.41 4.61 6.93
N ALA A 583 27.29 3.71 7.91
CA ALA A 583 26.04 3.42 8.61
C ALA A 583 26.20 3.60 10.11
N ALA A 584 25.81 4.78 10.60
CA ALA A 584 25.74 5.13 12.01
C ALA A 584 24.46 5.94 12.28
N THR A 585 23.98 5.90 13.51
CA THR A 585 22.78 6.63 13.96
C THR A 585 23.15 8.05 14.40
N ALA A 586 24.21 8.24 15.18
CA ALA A 586 24.89 9.53 15.36
C ALA A 586 26.32 9.34 15.94
N TYR A 587 27.11 10.42 15.97
CA TYR A 587 28.40 10.45 16.65
C TYR A 587 28.24 10.90 18.11
N TYR A 588 28.83 10.15 19.04
CA TYR A 588 28.75 10.40 20.49
C TYR A 588 30.14 10.45 21.13
N THR A 589 30.35 11.43 22.01
CA THR A 589 31.50 11.43 22.93
C THR A 589 31.25 10.49 24.11
N PRO A 590 32.29 9.91 24.75
CA PRO A 590 32.18 9.23 26.03
C PRO A 590 31.38 10.00 27.09
N LYS A 591 31.49 11.33 27.10
CA LYS A 591 30.73 12.21 28.00
C LYS A 591 29.23 12.19 27.75
N GLN A 592 28.79 12.10 26.49
CA GLN A 592 27.38 11.90 26.15
C GLN A 592 26.93 10.48 26.49
N ILE A 593 27.74 9.46 26.18
CA ILE A 593 27.45 8.05 26.51
C ILE A 593 27.22 7.88 28.02
N VAL A 594 28.04 8.52 28.86
CA VAL A 594 27.85 8.57 30.32
C VAL A 594 26.51 9.22 30.68
N ALA A 595 26.20 10.40 30.14
CA ALA A 595 24.97 11.12 30.45
C ALA A 595 23.70 10.34 30.03
N ASP A 596 23.71 9.74 28.85
CA ASP A 596 22.62 8.92 28.33
C ASP A 596 22.44 7.63 29.15
N PHE A 597 23.54 7.00 29.59
CA PHE A 597 23.47 5.86 30.52
C PHE A 597 22.88 6.25 31.88
N GLU A 598 23.28 7.40 32.46
CA GLU A 598 22.68 7.85 33.73
C GLU A 598 21.19 8.15 33.58
N GLN A 599 20.79 8.76 32.46
CA GLN A 599 19.38 9.07 32.16
C GLN A 599 18.54 7.81 31.91
N ALA A 600 19.07 6.82 31.18
CA ALA A 600 18.34 5.61 30.81
C ALA A 600 18.28 4.56 31.92
N SER A 601 19.34 4.45 32.75
CA SER A 601 19.44 3.43 33.79
C SER A 601 19.16 3.93 35.21
N GLY A 602 19.22 5.25 35.45
CA GLY A 602 19.19 5.84 36.79
C GLY A 602 20.45 5.61 37.63
N ASN A 603 21.42 4.83 37.15
CA ASN A 603 22.66 4.52 37.86
C ASN A 603 23.74 5.55 37.52
N LYS A 604 24.60 5.87 38.49
CA LYS A 604 25.73 6.78 38.28
C LYS A 604 26.87 6.14 37.52
N MET A 605 27.52 6.90 36.63
CA MET A 605 28.64 6.46 35.82
C MET A 605 29.74 7.52 35.74
N ARG A 606 31.00 7.08 35.66
CA ARG A 606 32.17 7.92 35.36
C ARG A 606 32.93 7.39 34.15
N TYR A 607 33.39 8.31 33.31
CA TYR A 607 34.43 8.00 32.32
C TYR A 607 35.81 7.98 32.98
N ILE A 608 36.68 7.08 32.56
CA ILE A 608 38.08 6.99 33.02
C ILE A 608 38.98 6.80 31.81
N GLN A 609 39.77 7.81 31.46
CA GLN A 609 40.85 7.63 30.49
C GLN A 609 42.00 6.86 31.16
N ILE A 610 42.35 5.70 30.60
CA ILE A 610 43.44 4.82 31.06
C ILE A 610 44.58 4.79 30.04
N SER A 611 45.73 4.20 30.39
CA SER A 611 46.81 3.98 29.44
C SER A 611 46.53 2.81 28.50
N GLY A 612 47.21 2.76 27.35
CA GLY A 612 47.12 1.63 26.43
C GLY A 612 47.54 0.30 27.07
N GLU A 613 48.58 0.29 27.91
CA GLU A 613 49.00 -0.90 28.65
C GLU A 613 47.97 -1.34 29.71
N GLN A 614 47.31 -0.40 30.38
CA GLN A 614 46.20 -0.73 31.29
C GLN A 614 45.03 -1.36 30.51
N PHE A 615 44.66 -0.78 29.37
CA PHE A 615 43.60 -1.32 28.53
C PHE A 615 43.93 -2.73 28.01
N LYS A 616 45.17 -2.96 27.53
CA LYS A 616 45.65 -4.29 27.11
C LYS A 616 45.63 -5.30 28.25
N SER A 617 45.92 -4.89 29.50
CA SER A 617 45.89 -5.78 30.67
C SER A 617 44.49 -6.32 31.02
N TYR A 618 43.42 -5.75 30.45
CA TYR A 618 42.05 -6.23 30.63
C TYR A 618 41.57 -7.17 29.51
N LEU A 619 42.42 -7.49 28.53
CA LEU A 619 42.07 -8.24 27.33
C LEU A 619 42.94 -9.49 27.14
N PRO A 620 42.43 -10.54 26.45
CA PRO A 620 43.26 -11.65 26.00
C PRO A 620 44.42 -11.18 25.09
N GLU A 621 45.62 -11.70 25.33
CA GLU A 621 46.86 -11.30 24.65
C GLU A 621 46.71 -11.26 23.10
N PHE A 622 46.06 -12.27 22.52
CA PHE A 622 45.89 -12.40 21.06
C PHE A 622 45.06 -11.28 20.40
N MET A 623 44.27 -10.53 21.17
CA MET A 623 43.44 -9.42 20.67
C MET A 623 43.76 -8.06 21.31
N ALA A 624 44.69 -8.02 22.28
CA ALA A 624 44.93 -6.85 23.10
C ALA A 624 45.45 -5.64 22.29
N GLU A 625 46.46 -5.84 21.44
CA GLU A 625 47.00 -4.77 20.58
C GLU A 625 45.99 -4.34 19.50
N GLU A 626 45.32 -5.32 18.85
CA GLU A 626 44.28 -5.06 17.84
C GLU A 626 43.12 -4.24 18.41
N MET A 627 42.68 -4.53 19.64
CA MET A 627 41.66 -3.74 20.32
C MET A 627 42.16 -2.39 20.81
N LEU A 628 43.44 -2.25 21.18
CA LEU A 628 44.03 -0.97 21.53
C LEU A 628 44.02 -0.03 20.32
N GLU A 629 44.57 -0.47 19.18
CA GLU A 629 44.61 0.33 17.95
C GLU A 629 43.20 0.66 17.42
N ASN A 630 42.28 -0.31 17.45
CA ASN A 630 40.86 -0.12 17.11
C ASN A 630 40.18 0.97 17.96
N HIS A 631 40.48 1.08 19.25
CA HIS A 631 39.96 2.18 20.08
C HIS A 631 40.70 3.50 19.83
N VAL A 632 42.04 3.47 19.74
CA VAL A 632 42.87 4.67 19.48
C VAL A 632 42.45 5.37 18.18
N LEU A 633 42.05 4.61 17.15
CA LEU A 633 41.50 5.11 15.89
C LEU A 633 40.40 6.18 16.08
N LEU A 634 39.57 6.07 17.14
CA LEU A 634 38.47 7.00 17.46
C LEU A 634 38.95 8.40 17.93
N ASP A 635 40.19 8.51 18.41
CA ASP A 635 40.78 9.75 18.95
C ASP A 635 41.88 10.34 18.03
N VAL A 636 42.37 9.56 17.06
CA VAL A 636 43.24 10.09 16.01
C VAL A 636 42.49 11.18 15.24
N GLU A 637 43.18 12.29 14.99
CA GLU A 637 42.75 13.45 14.17
C GLU A 637 42.11 13.07 12.80
N VAL A 638 42.40 11.85 12.32
CA VAL A 638 41.77 11.17 11.18
C VAL A 638 40.25 11.10 11.32
N MET A 639 39.70 10.68 12.46
CA MET A 639 38.25 10.57 12.69
C MET A 639 37.56 11.94 12.75
N ARG A 640 38.18 12.95 13.36
CA ARG A 640 37.66 14.33 13.35
C ARG A 640 37.45 14.87 11.92
N ARG A 641 38.29 14.43 10.97
CA ARG A 641 38.18 14.83 9.56
C ARG A 641 37.06 14.11 8.79
N VAL A 642 36.60 12.93 9.23
CA VAL A 642 35.39 12.26 8.65
C VAL A 642 34.17 13.14 8.88
N LYS A 643 33.95 13.51 10.14
CA LYS A 643 32.80 14.31 10.57
C LYS A 643 32.74 15.65 9.84
N ILE A 644 33.88 16.34 9.73
CA ILE A 644 34.00 17.59 8.95
C ILE A 644 33.66 17.37 7.47
N ALA A 645 33.98 16.20 6.88
CA ALA A 645 33.59 15.89 5.51
C ALA A 645 32.08 15.63 5.39
N GLU A 646 31.46 14.90 6.32
CA GLU A 646 30.01 14.67 6.33
C GLU A 646 29.23 16.00 6.35
N ASP A 647 29.54 16.88 7.28
CA ASP A 647 28.83 18.15 7.46
C ASP A 647 28.96 19.07 6.22
N ASN A 648 30.06 18.96 5.46
CA ASN A 648 30.28 19.68 4.21
C ASN A 648 29.73 18.96 2.95
N THR A 649 29.42 17.66 2.99
CA THR A 649 28.80 16.95 1.85
C THR A 649 27.36 17.39 1.53
N SER A 650 26.82 18.35 2.29
CA SER A 650 25.62 19.11 1.96
C SER A 650 25.69 19.93 0.65
N GLN A 651 26.87 20.08 0.02
CA GLN A 651 27.04 20.87 -1.22
C GLN A 651 27.79 20.22 -2.40
N ALA A 652 28.42 19.04 -2.27
CA ALA A 652 29.10 18.37 -3.40
C ALA A 652 29.23 16.84 -3.24
N GLY A 653 29.30 16.12 -4.36
CA GLY A 653 29.53 14.66 -4.40
C GLY A 653 30.97 14.23 -4.05
N GLU A 654 31.29 12.94 -3.92
CA GLU A 654 30.63 11.78 -4.54
C GLU A 654 30.48 10.52 -3.63
N LYS A 655 30.48 10.71 -2.30
CA LYS A 655 30.05 9.69 -1.31
C LYS A 655 28.54 9.79 -1.07
N ALA A 656 27.86 8.65 -0.92
CA ALA A 656 26.43 8.60 -0.59
C ALA A 656 26.23 8.29 0.90
N VAL A 657 26.24 9.34 1.73
CA VAL A 657 25.99 9.23 3.18
C VAL A 657 24.47 9.20 3.43
N LEU A 658 24.01 8.24 4.21
CA LEU A 658 22.62 8.12 4.66
C LEU A 658 22.58 8.23 6.19
N ARG A 659 22.56 9.43 6.76
CA ARG A 659 22.30 9.59 8.21
C ARG A 659 20.82 9.31 8.50
N ILE A 660 20.52 8.51 9.51
CA ILE A 660 19.15 8.39 10.06
C ILE A 660 18.89 9.56 11.02
N GLU A 661 18.94 10.78 10.49
CA GLU A 661 18.37 11.95 11.17
C GLU A 661 16.83 11.91 11.07
N ALA A 662 16.13 12.47 12.07
CA ALA A 662 14.66 12.53 12.10
C ALA A 662 14.03 13.29 10.89
N SER A 663 14.87 13.96 10.10
CA SER A 663 14.62 14.62 8.82
C SER A 663 14.15 13.69 7.70
N PHE A 664 14.28 12.36 7.84
CA PHE A 664 13.95 11.38 6.78
C PHE A 664 12.44 11.23 6.42
N LEU A 665 11.62 12.20 6.81
CA LEU A 665 10.23 12.40 6.36
C LEU A 665 10.11 13.36 5.15
N GLU A 666 11.18 14.05 4.72
CA GLU A 666 11.10 15.08 3.67
C GLU A 666 10.99 14.57 2.21
N VAL A 667 10.67 13.29 1.98
CA VAL A 667 10.20 12.78 0.67
C VAL A 667 8.68 12.49 0.71
N ALA A 668 7.93 13.32 1.45
CA ALA A 668 6.47 13.27 1.55
C ALA A 668 5.83 14.67 1.58
N HIS A 669 6.23 15.56 0.66
CA HIS A 669 5.54 16.84 0.47
C HIS A 669 4.24 16.66 -0.35
N VAL A 670 3.13 16.46 0.37
CA VAL A 670 1.77 16.73 -0.11
C VAL A 670 1.20 17.82 0.79
N GLU A 671 0.74 18.94 0.22
CA GLU A 671 0.30 20.09 1.02
C GLU A 671 -1.01 19.79 1.77
N GLY A 672 -0.98 19.91 3.10
CA GLY A 672 -2.15 19.64 3.93
C GLY A 672 -2.01 20.12 5.38
N SER A 673 -2.36 21.40 5.64
CA SER A 673 -2.51 22.04 6.97
C SER A 673 -1.24 22.60 7.66
N ARG A 674 -0.90 23.86 7.35
CA ARG A 674 -0.05 24.69 8.22
C ARG A 674 -0.81 25.17 9.46
N ARG A 675 -0.32 24.88 10.67
CA ARG A 675 -0.48 25.77 11.86
C ARG A 675 0.75 25.70 12.79
N TYR A 676 1.16 26.86 13.29
CA TYR A 676 2.12 27.10 14.37
C TYR A 676 3.58 26.60 14.21
N MET A 677 4.42 27.45 13.63
CA MET A 677 5.58 27.99 14.37
C MET A 677 5.72 29.49 14.09
N THR A 678 6.13 30.27 15.10
CA THR A 678 6.21 31.74 15.04
C THR A 678 7.58 32.22 14.58
N VAL A 679 7.60 33.01 13.50
CA VAL A 679 8.78 33.76 13.06
C VAL A 679 9.10 34.90 14.03
N TRP A 680 10.38 35.11 14.32
CA TRP A 680 10.89 36.39 14.83
C TRP A 680 11.82 37.05 13.78
N PRO A 681 11.82 38.39 13.64
CA PRO A 681 12.32 39.02 12.43
C PRO A 681 13.77 39.54 12.52
N MET A 682 14.50 39.44 11.41
CA MET A 682 15.51 40.43 11.04
C MET A 682 15.12 41.09 9.71
N ARG A 683 15.41 42.38 9.57
CA ARG A 683 15.06 43.18 8.37
C ARG A 683 16.19 43.15 7.32
N PRO A 684 15.86 43.28 6.03
CA PRO A 684 16.85 43.18 4.95
C PRO A 684 17.55 44.52 4.65
N SER A 685 18.68 44.44 3.95
CA SER A 685 19.29 45.58 3.26
C SER A 685 19.98 45.19 1.95
N LEU A 686 19.50 45.78 0.85
CA LEU A 686 20.25 46.16 -0.36
C LEU A 686 21.04 45.07 -1.13
N ALA A 687 20.29 44.42 -2.04
CA ALA A 687 20.60 44.19 -3.45
C ALA A 687 21.99 44.56 -4.04
N THR A 688 22.42 43.74 -5.01
CA THR A 688 22.60 44.19 -6.41
C THR A 688 22.36 43.03 -7.38
N ARG A 689 21.68 43.28 -8.51
CA ARG A 689 21.50 42.30 -9.61
C ARG A 689 22.79 42.18 -10.43
N LEU A 690 23.08 40.99 -10.94
CA LEU A 690 23.70 40.85 -12.26
C LEU A 690 23.15 39.62 -12.99
N VAL A 691 22.74 39.81 -14.24
CA VAL A 691 22.15 38.76 -15.09
C VAL A 691 23.25 38.00 -15.81
N ARG A 692 23.06 36.69 -16.03
CA ARG A 692 23.86 35.90 -16.98
C ARG A 692 22.97 35.21 -18.01
N THR A 693 23.34 35.38 -19.26
CA THR A 693 22.88 34.65 -20.45
C THR A 693 24.13 34.28 -21.29
N PRO A 694 24.04 33.36 -22.26
CA PRO A 694 25.03 32.29 -22.36
C PRO A 694 26.27 32.59 -23.21
N ILE A 695 27.32 31.79 -22.97
CA ILE A 695 28.56 31.77 -23.74
C ILE A 695 28.42 30.81 -24.95
N ARG A 696 28.99 31.20 -26.09
CA ARG A 696 29.35 30.31 -27.21
C ARG A 696 30.86 30.39 -27.48
N ASN A 697 31.39 29.26 -27.92
CA ASN A 697 32.76 28.90 -28.32
C ASN A 697 33.64 30.04 -28.92
N ALA A 698 34.96 30.03 -28.61
CA ALA A 698 36.02 29.76 -29.61
C ALA A 698 37.46 29.67 -29.03
N ALA A 699 38.22 28.69 -29.53
CA ALA A 699 39.66 28.67 -29.90
C ALA A 699 40.79 29.29 -29.03
N ALA A 700 41.57 28.39 -28.40
CA ALA A 700 43.01 28.08 -28.66
C ALA A 700 44.19 29.06 -28.36
N ALA A 701 45.36 28.42 -28.09
CA ALA A 701 46.76 28.92 -28.14
C ALA A 701 47.23 29.97 -27.10
N THR A 702 48.48 30.02 -26.58
CA THR A 702 49.50 29.03 -26.10
C THR A 702 50.66 29.84 -25.42
N VAL A 703 51.68 29.17 -24.87
CA VAL A 703 53.05 29.68 -24.53
C VAL A 703 53.30 30.21 -23.08
N THR A 704 54.44 29.76 -22.54
CA THR A 704 55.15 30.04 -21.26
C THR A 704 56.63 30.38 -21.59
N PRO A 705 57.59 30.64 -20.66
CA PRO A 705 57.58 30.93 -19.21
C PRO A 705 58.47 32.17 -18.83
N ALA A 706 58.85 32.35 -17.55
CA ALA A 706 60.23 32.63 -17.04
C ALA A 706 60.26 33.48 -15.73
N ALA A 707 61.37 33.45 -14.98
CA ALA A 707 61.51 33.93 -13.59
C ALA A 707 62.75 34.82 -13.32
N ALA A 708 62.77 35.56 -12.20
CA ALA A 708 63.92 36.18 -11.47
C ALA A 708 63.35 37.19 -10.41
N ALA A 709 63.67 37.17 -9.10
CA ALA A 709 64.93 37.53 -8.38
C ALA A 709 65.10 39.06 -8.15
N LEU A 710 65.65 39.63 -7.05
CA LEU A 710 66.25 39.10 -5.79
C LEU A 710 66.46 40.25 -4.72
N ARG A 711 66.81 39.89 -3.47
CA ARG A 711 67.45 40.69 -2.36
C ARG A 711 66.63 41.78 -1.61
N GLN A 712 67.07 42.30 -0.44
CA GLN A 712 67.58 41.74 0.85
C GLN A 712 67.87 42.87 1.89
N LEU A 713 68.38 42.50 3.11
CA LEU A 713 68.82 43.30 4.29
C LEU A 713 67.78 43.42 5.45
N ASP A 714 68.06 43.37 6.76
CA ASP A 714 69.00 42.61 7.67
C ASP A 714 68.84 43.20 9.12
N THR A 715 69.19 42.64 10.31
CA THR A 715 69.74 41.34 10.82
C THR A 715 69.65 41.22 12.37
N TYR A 716 69.21 40.06 12.91
CA TYR A 716 69.54 39.41 14.23
C TYR A 716 69.30 40.10 15.61
N PRO A 717 69.39 39.39 16.78
CA PRO A 717 69.34 37.92 17.10
C PRO A 717 68.18 37.49 18.07
N VAL A 718 67.50 36.31 18.00
CA VAL A 718 67.85 34.90 18.38
C VAL A 718 67.86 34.62 19.92
N PRO A 719 67.41 33.46 20.50
CA PRO A 719 66.81 32.19 19.98
C PRO A 719 65.33 31.98 20.44
N VAL A 720 64.57 30.86 20.25
CA VAL A 720 64.83 29.41 20.08
C VAL A 720 63.86 28.75 19.04
N ASN A 721 64.28 27.62 18.45
CA ASN A 721 63.64 26.83 17.36
C ASN A 721 62.66 25.72 17.87
N PRO A 722 61.99 24.89 17.01
CA PRO A 722 61.93 24.85 15.53
C PRO A 722 60.52 24.82 14.87
N THR A 723 60.48 24.97 13.54
CA THR A 723 59.38 24.61 12.59
C THR A 723 59.83 23.40 11.72
N PRO A 724 58.99 22.67 10.94
CA PRO A 724 58.17 23.13 9.77
C PRO A 724 56.70 22.59 9.78
N SER A 725 55.70 23.01 8.99
CA SER A 725 55.55 23.55 7.61
C SER A 725 55.38 22.51 6.46
N LYS A 726 54.10 22.32 6.01
CA LYS A 726 53.61 21.92 4.65
C LYS A 726 54.07 20.53 4.10
N THR A 727 53.41 19.83 3.15
CA THR A 727 52.37 20.17 2.15
C THR A 727 51.63 18.90 1.62
N PHE A 728 50.49 19.10 0.92
CA PHE A 728 49.90 18.28 -0.18
C PHE A 728 49.26 16.89 0.04
N LEU A 729 48.13 16.70 -0.69
CA LEU A 729 47.50 15.46 -1.21
C LEU A 729 47.00 14.39 -0.19
N GLY A 730 46.10 13.50 -0.64
CA GLY A 730 45.70 12.30 0.12
C GLY A 730 44.21 12.16 0.48
N ASP A 731 43.48 11.56 -0.45
CA ASP A 731 42.18 10.88 -0.42
C ASP A 731 41.65 10.12 0.84
N VAL A 732 40.32 10.22 1.09
CA VAL A 732 39.31 9.20 1.57
C VAL A 732 39.54 8.52 2.97
N TRP A 733 38.50 8.20 3.81
CA TRP A 733 37.96 6.84 4.17
C TRP A 733 37.28 6.86 5.60
N PHE A 734 37.43 5.79 6.44
CA PHE A 734 37.19 5.60 7.92
C PHE A 734 35.72 5.25 8.41
N SER A 735 35.29 4.35 9.38
CA SER A 735 35.83 3.28 10.30
C SER A 735 34.71 2.38 11.00
N SER A 736 34.91 1.07 11.42
CA SER A 736 34.02 0.28 12.37
C SER A 736 34.52 -1.12 12.87
N SER A 737 34.05 -1.64 14.04
CA SER A 737 34.56 -2.84 14.77
C SER A 737 33.56 -4.02 14.96
N ALA A 738 34.02 -5.24 15.31
CA ALA A 738 33.21 -6.49 15.41
C ALA A 738 33.05 -7.11 16.84
N PRO A 739 32.07 -8.02 17.11
CA PRO A 739 31.60 -8.39 18.47
C PRO A 739 32.07 -9.73 19.06
N TYR A 740 31.90 -9.91 20.38
CA TYR A 740 32.31 -11.09 21.18
C TYR A 740 31.11 -11.82 21.84
N ALA A 741 31.28 -13.09 22.23
CA ALA A 741 30.19 -13.95 22.74
C ALA A 741 30.02 -13.97 24.28
N LEU A 742 28.82 -14.33 24.77
CA LEU A 742 28.45 -14.40 26.20
C LEU A 742 27.79 -15.75 26.58
N PRO A 743 27.93 -16.23 27.83
CA PRO A 743 27.25 -17.42 28.37
C PRO A 743 25.93 -17.10 29.10
N ASP A 744 25.15 -18.16 29.42
CA ASP A 744 23.82 -18.11 30.07
C ASP A 744 23.80 -17.67 31.55
N SER A 745 22.72 -16.99 31.97
CA SER A 745 22.31 -16.85 33.38
C SER A 745 20.81 -16.56 33.54
N GLY A 746 20.18 -17.08 34.60
CA GLY A 746 18.72 -17.06 34.83
C GLY A 746 18.13 -15.80 35.51
N PRO A 747 16.81 -15.82 35.88
CA PRO A 747 16.01 -14.60 36.02
C PRO A 747 15.54 -14.23 37.45
N GLU A 748 15.56 -12.91 37.74
CA GLU A 748 14.68 -12.14 38.67
C GLU A 748 15.10 -10.65 38.56
N GLY A 749 14.25 -9.61 38.54
CA GLY A 749 12.77 -9.52 38.59
C GLY A 749 12.27 -8.10 38.20
N ASP A 750 11.10 -7.69 38.71
CA ASP A 750 10.56 -6.31 38.73
C ASP A 750 10.19 -5.57 37.42
N HIS A 751 9.35 -6.20 36.61
CA HIS A 751 8.05 -5.61 36.24
C HIS A 751 7.06 -6.74 35.91
N LYS A 752 5.96 -6.89 36.66
CA LYS A 752 4.90 -7.82 36.27
C LYS A 752 4.11 -7.26 35.08
N PRO A 753 4.02 -7.97 33.95
CA PRO A 753 3.16 -7.56 32.83
C PRO A 753 1.69 -7.46 33.26
N PRO A 754 0.85 -6.66 32.58
CA PRO A 754 -0.61 -6.74 32.74
C PRO A 754 -1.08 -8.17 32.46
N ASP A 755 -2.02 -8.68 33.27
CA ASP A 755 -2.33 -10.10 33.25
C ASP A 755 -2.87 -10.57 31.88
N GLU A 756 -2.53 -11.80 31.51
CA GLU A 756 -2.77 -12.31 30.15
C GLU A 756 -4.27 -12.36 29.80
N ARG A 757 -5.15 -12.58 30.79
CA ARG A 757 -6.60 -12.51 30.63
C ARG A 757 -7.04 -11.06 30.40
N THR A 758 -6.49 -10.08 31.11
CA THR A 758 -6.76 -8.65 30.87
C THR A 758 -6.34 -8.22 29.47
N LEU A 759 -5.21 -8.72 28.94
CA LEU A 759 -4.81 -8.47 27.55
C LEU A 759 -5.77 -9.13 26.54
N LYS A 760 -6.15 -10.41 26.75
CA LYS A 760 -7.12 -11.13 25.90
C LYS A 760 -8.51 -10.48 25.92
N LEU A 761 -9.02 -10.12 27.09
CA LEU A 761 -10.27 -9.39 27.27
C LEU A 761 -10.22 -8.02 26.59
N GLY A 762 -9.08 -7.31 26.67
CA GLY A 762 -8.85 -6.07 25.94
C GLY A 762 -8.92 -6.25 24.41
N LYS A 763 -8.40 -7.35 23.86
CA LYS A 763 -8.57 -7.71 22.44
C LYS A 763 -10.04 -8.02 22.12
N THR A 764 -10.70 -8.85 22.93
CA THR A 764 -12.13 -9.22 22.77
C THR A 764 -13.03 -7.99 22.72
N VAL A 765 -12.86 -7.05 23.66
CA VAL A 765 -13.71 -5.85 23.75
C VAL A 765 -13.50 -4.91 22.56
N ARG A 766 -12.27 -4.78 22.02
CA ARG A 766 -12.01 -4.01 20.78
C ARG A 766 -12.72 -4.62 19.57
N ILE A 767 -12.55 -5.93 19.35
CA ILE A 767 -13.22 -6.65 18.25
C ILE A 767 -14.75 -6.58 18.38
N LEU A 768 -15.26 -6.66 19.61
CA LEU A 768 -16.69 -6.52 19.87
C LEU A 768 -17.18 -5.12 19.52
N HIS A 769 -16.50 -4.06 19.99
CA HIS A 769 -16.84 -2.66 19.70
C HIS A 769 -16.99 -2.38 18.20
N GLU A 770 -16.02 -2.81 17.38
CA GLU A 770 -16.07 -2.70 15.91
C GLU A 770 -17.27 -3.40 15.27
N ARG A 771 -17.81 -4.44 15.90
CA ARG A 771 -18.90 -5.28 15.37
C ARG A 771 -20.28 -4.95 15.95
N LEU A 772 -20.37 -4.19 17.05
CA LEU A 772 -21.66 -3.78 17.65
C LEU A 772 -22.65 -3.14 16.64
N PRO A 773 -22.24 -2.26 15.69
CA PRO A 773 -23.16 -1.65 14.73
C PRO A 773 -23.78 -2.63 13.72
N THR A 774 -23.21 -3.84 13.57
CA THR A 774 -23.62 -4.87 12.59
C THR A 774 -23.83 -6.25 13.22
N LEU A 775 -23.86 -6.36 14.56
CA LEU A 775 -23.91 -7.62 15.33
C LEU A 775 -25.05 -8.57 14.92
N LEU A 776 -26.16 -8.01 14.42
CA LEU A 776 -27.37 -8.73 14.01
C LEU A 776 -27.42 -9.06 12.51
N ALA A 777 -26.41 -8.62 11.76
CA ALA A 777 -26.25 -8.84 10.32
C ALA A 777 -24.91 -9.52 9.98
N SER A 778 -24.01 -9.73 10.95
CA SER A 778 -22.70 -10.33 10.77
C SER A 778 -22.28 -11.10 12.02
N PRO A 779 -21.81 -12.36 11.89
CA PRO A 779 -21.44 -13.19 13.03
C PRO A 779 -20.19 -12.64 13.75
N LEU A 780 -20.12 -12.82 15.07
CA LEU A 780 -18.90 -12.56 15.83
C LEU A 780 -17.82 -13.60 15.51
N PRO A 781 -16.52 -13.22 15.44
CA PRO A 781 -15.42 -14.16 15.24
C PRO A 781 -15.38 -15.26 16.31
N GLN A 782 -15.19 -16.52 15.90
CA GLN A 782 -15.19 -17.65 16.84
C GLN A 782 -14.08 -17.58 17.90
N GLU A 783 -13.00 -16.85 17.64
CA GLU A 783 -11.89 -16.65 18.58
C GLU A 783 -12.27 -15.85 19.83
N ILE A 784 -13.25 -14.94 19.73
CA ILE A 784 -13.75 -14.15 20.87
C ILE A 784 -14.96 -14.80 21.57
N LEU A 785 -15.45 -15.94 21.08
CA LEU A 785 -16.57 -16.67 21.66
C LEU A 785 -16.07 -17.86 22.48
N SER A 786 -16.49 -17.98 23.73
CA SER A 786 -16.28 -19.18 24.54
C SER A 786 -16.91 -20.40 23.85
N PRO A 787 -16.34 -21.62 23.94
CA PRO A 787 -17.00 -22.82 23.40
C PRO A 787 -18.40 -23.03 24.01
N GLN A 788 -18.58 -22.64 25.27
CA GLN A 788 -19.80 -22.72 26.07
C GLN A 788 -20.70 -21.46 25.96
N ILE A 789 -20.49 -20.59 24.95
CA ILE A 789 -21.29 -19.36 24.78
C ILE A 789 -22.80 -19.63 24.88
N SER A 790 -23.51 -18.85 25.70
CA SER A 790 -24.98 -18.87 25.79
C SER A 790 -25.61 -17.55 25.34
N LEU A 791 -26.70 -17.64 24.56
CA LEU A 791 -27.56 -16.52 24.17
C LEU A 791 -28.87 -16.56 24.96
N HIS A 792 -29.21 -15.43 25.57
CA HIS A 792 -30.46 -15.22 26.30
C HIS A 792 -31.23 -14.09 25.62
N LEU A 793 -32.46 -14.36 25.18
CA LEU A 793 -33.31 -13.39 24.51
C LEU A 793 -34.41 -12.93 25.47
N PHE A 794 -34.38 -11.65 25.81
CA PHE A 794 -35.37 -10.95 26.63
C PHE A 794 -35.74 -11.60 27.98
N PRO A 795 -34.81 -12.13 28.80
CA PRO A 795 -35.17 -12.88 30.01
C PRO A 795 -36.01 -12.08 31.03
N SER A 796 -35.97 -10.75 31.02
CA SER A 796 -36.80 -9.90 31.88
C SER A 796 -38.27 -9.78 31.46
N THR A 797 -38.61 -10.06 30.19
CA THR A 797 -39.99 -9.95 29.65
C THR A 797 -40.54 -11.26 29.09
N HIS A 798 -39.65 -12.16 28.64
CA HIS A 798 -39.99 -13.45 28.05
C HIS A 798 -39.13 -14.58 28.66
N PRO A 799 -39.18 -14.80 30.00
CA PRO A 799 -38.33 -15.76 30.72
C PRO A 799 -38.51 -17.23 30.31
N HIS A 800 -39.48 -17.54 29.46
CA HIS A 800 -39.76 -18.87 28.93
C HIS A 800 -39.06 -19.16 27.58
N LEU A 801 -38.37 -18.18 26.98
CA LEU A 801 -37.61 -18.41 25.75
C LEU A 801 -36.38 -19.31 26.02
N PRO A 802 -36.08 -20.28 25.15
CA PRO A 802 -34.98 -21.22 25.37
C PRO A 802 -33.62 -20.52 25.27
N THR A 803 -32.77 -20.69 26.29
CA THR A 803 -31.35 -20.32 26.21
C THR A 803 -30.66 -21.16 25.13
N VAL A 804 -29.97 -20.52 24.19
CA VAL A 804 -29.26 -21.19 23.10
C VAL A 804 -27.77 -21.26 23.43
N THR A 805 -27.20 -22.47 23.50
CA THR A 805 -25.82 -22.70 23.98
C THR A 805 -24.94 -23.36 22.92
N GLY A 806 -23.68 -22.95 22.84
CA GLY A 806 -22.66 -23.44 21.92
C GLY A 806 -22.53 -22.61 20.64
N ARG A 807 -21.29 -22.42 20.16
CA ARG A 807 -20.95 -21.46 19.08
C ARG A 807 -21.83 -21.53 17.84
N ILE A 808 -22.11 -22.72 17.31
CA ILE A 808 -22.91 -22.89 16.07
C ILE A 808 -24.36 -22.44 16.30
N ALA A 809 -24.97 -22.90 17.39
CA ALA A 809 -26.35 -22.55 17.74
C ALA A 809 -26.49 -21.07 18.10
N TYR A 810 -25.51 -20.49 18.82
CA TYR A 810 -25.41 -19.06 19.10
C TYR A 810 -25.46 -18.22 17.82
N LEU A 811 -24.64 -18.54 16.81
CA LEU A 811 -24.60 -17.79 15.56
C LEU A 811 -25.91 -17.92 14.77
N ALA A 812 -26.49 -19.12 14.70
CA ALA A 812 -27.78 -19.34 14.03
C ALA A 812 -28.92 -18.57 14.73
N ALA A 813 -28.98 -18.59 16.06
CA ALA A 813 -30.01 -17.89 16.82
C ALA A 813 -29.86 -16.36 16.80
N LEU A 814 -28.62 -15.85 16.76
CA LEU A 814 -28.38 -14.41 16.62
C LEU A 814 -28.83 -13.88 15.24
N TRP A 815 -28.73 -14.71 14.19
CA TRP A 815 -29.22 -14.40 12.85
C TRP A 815 -30.76 -14.52 12.71
N THR A 816 -31.43 -15.39 13.47
CA THR A 816 -32.89 -15.53 13.42
C THR A 816 -33.64 -14.65 14.42
N ALA A 817 -32.99 -14.15 15.47
CA ALA A 817 -33.61 -13.24 16.44
C ALA A 817 -34.31 -12.01 15.80
N PRO A 818 -33.76 -11.33 14.76
CA PRO A 818 -34.46 -10.25 14.06
C PRO A 818 -35.83 -10.63 13.46
N VAL A 819 -36.02 -11.90 13.08
CA VAL A 819 -37.29 -12.42 12.54
C VAL A 819 -38.32 -12.62 13.65
N ALA A 820 -37.87 -13.00 14.85
CA ALA A 820 -38.73 -13.18 16.02
C ALA A 820 -39.28 -11.87 16.62
N TRP A 821 -38.76 -10.71 16.21
CA TRP A 821 -39.16 -9.39 16.75
C TRP A 821 -40.34 -8.74 15.99
N GLY A 822 -40.94 -9.42 15.02
CA GLY A 822 -42.22 -9.04 14.41
C GLY A 822 -42.28 -7.71 13.63
N ARG A 823 -41.16 -6.99 13.47
CA ARG A 823 -41.11 -5.65 12.84
C ARG A 823 -40.06 -5.49 11.73
N VAL A 824 -39.47 -6.58 11.23
CA VAL A 824 -38.46 -6.53 10.15
C VAL A 824 -38.85 -7.46 9.01
N PRO A 825 -39.07 -6.96 7.78
CA PRO A 825 -39.21 -7.81 6.59
C PRO A 825 -37.91 -8.60 6.37
N VAL A 826 -38.02 -9.89 6.08
CA VAL A 826 -36.88 -10.76 5.76
C VAL A 826 -36.14 -10.17 4.54
N VAL A 827 -34.80 -10.21 4.58
CA VAL A 827 -33.84 -9.52 3.69
C VAL A 827 -33.77 -8.00 3.92
N GLY A 828 -32.87 -7.57 4.82
CA GLY A 828 -32.50 -6.16 4.97
C GLY A 828 -31.45 -5.90 6.07
N ASN A 829 -30.44 -5.09 5.76
CA ASN A 829 -29.37 -4.72 6.70
C ASN A 829 -29.87 -3.80 7.83
N VAL A 830 -30.24 -4.36 8.98
CA VAL A 830 -30.57 -3.59 10.19
C VAL A 830 -29.28 -3.07 10.83
N LYS A 831 -28.87 -1.85 10.45
CA LYS A 831 -27.74 -1.17 11.08
C LYS A 831 -28.12 -0.59 12.44
N LEU A 832 -27.31 -0.85 13.45
CA LEU A 832 -27.50 -0.33 14.80
C LEU A 832 -26.68 0.95 15.02
N THR A 833 -27.27 1.91 15.73
CA THR A 833 -26.55 3.03 16.35
C THR A 833 -26.27 2.67 17.80
N VAL A 834 -24.99 2.58 18.18
CA VAL A 834 -24.60 2.44 19.59
C VAL A 834 -24.78 3.80 20.28
N ILE A 835 -25.45 3.79 21.43
CA ILE A 835 -25.77 4.99 22.23
C ILE A 835 -24.78 5.15 23.39
N SER A 836 -24.40 4.05 24.05
CA SER A 836 -23.43 4.07 25.14
C SER A 836 -22.90 2.68 25.47
N GLU A 837 -21.61 2.58 25.80
CA GLU A 837 -20.96 1.36 26.27
C GLU A 837 -20.38 1.59 27.68
N ARG A 838 -20.62 0.65 28.59
CA ARG A 838 -20.22 0.75 29.99
C ARG A 838 -19.72 -0.59 30.52
N MET A 839 -18.57 -0.57 31.19
CA MET A 839 -17.96 -1.74 31.83
C MET A 839 -18.34 -1.74 33.31
N ILE A 840 -19.03 -2.79 33.77
CA ILE A 840 -19.28 -3.04 35.20
C ILE A 840 -18.21 -3.98 35.74
N LYS A 841 -17.70 -3.67 36.94
CA LYS A 841 -16.96 -4.60 37.79
C LYS A 841 -17.72 -4.87 39.07
N HIS A 842 -18.05 -6.12 39.36
CA HIS A 842 -18.31 -6.56 40.74
C HIS A 842 -17.01 -7.10 41.36
N GLY A 843 -16.73 -6.69 42.59
CA GLY A 843 -15.51 -7.06 43.31
C GLY A 843 -14.81 -5.85 43.93
N GLY A 844 -14.82 -5.78 45.26
CA GLY A 844 -13.84 -4.98 46.01
C GLY A 844 -12.49 -5.68 46.04
N ASN A 845 -11.46 -5.00 46.56
CA ASN A 845 -10.06 -5.40 46.48
C ASN A 845 -9.67 -6.61 47.38
N ASN A 846 -10.62 -7.48 47.76
CA ASN A 846 -10.45 -8.48 48.82
C ASN A 846 -11.41 -9.69 48.71
N MET A 847 -11.47 -10.35 47.54
CA MET A 847 -12.11 -11.66 47.35
C MET A 847 -11.14 -12.63 46.67
N SER A 848 -11.24 -13.92 47.01
CA SER A 848 -10.35 -14.96 46.50
C SER A 848 -10.68 -15.39 45.06
N SER A 849 -9.71 -16.02 44.41
CA SER A 849 -9.74 -16.41 43.00
C SER A 849 -10.77 -17.50 42.68
N THR A 850 -11.81 -17.17 41.91
CA THR A 850 -12.39 -18.13 40.93
C THR A 850 -13.16 -17.47 39.79
N PHE A 851 -13.74 -16.27 39.98
CA PHE A 851 -14.42 -15.50 38.92
C PHE A 851 -14.22 -13.99 39.10
N ARG A 852 -13.81 -13.29 38.03
CA ARG A 852 -13.94 -11.82 37.95
C ARG A 852 -15.22 -11.46 37.19
N ASP A 853 -16.23 -10.96 37.90
CA ASP A 853 -17.56 -10.73 37.35
C ASP A 853 -17.64 -9.37 36.62
N GLU A 854 -17.02 -9.34 35.45
CA GLU A 854 -16.92 -8.20 34.52
C GLU A 854 -17.99 -8.31 33.43
N LYS A 855 -18.84 -7.28 33.30
CA LYS A 855 -19.99 -7.31 32.38
C LYS A 855 -20.03 -6.02 31.54
N LEU A 856 -20.04 -6.16 30.22
CA LEU A 856 -20.13 -5.05 29.27
C LEU A 856 -21.59 -4.82 28.92
N ILE A 857 -22.11 -3.63 29.21
CA ILE A 857 -23.46 -3.22 28.85
C ILE A 857 -23.40 -2.20 27.71
N VAL A 858 -24.12 -2.48 26.63
CA VAL A 858 -24.22 -1.67 25.43
C VAL A 858 -25.68 -1.26 25.23
N LYS A 859 -25.97 0.03 25.19
CA LYS A 859 -27.29 0.54 24.76
C LYS A 859 -27.25 0.89 23.28
N TRP A 860 -28.28 0.50 22.53
CA TRP A 860 -28.35 0.66 21.08
C TRP A 860 -29.76 1.03 20.60
N LYS A 861 -29.85 1.57 19.37
CA LYS A 861 -31.11 1.74 18.63
C LYS A 861 -31.01 1.36 17.16
N THR A 862 -32.15 1.01 16.55
CA THR A 862 -32.28 0.79 15.10
C THR A 862 -32.32 2.11 14.32
N CYS A 863 -31.80 2.12 13.09
CA CYS A 863 -31.98 3.24 12.16
C CYS A 863 -33.32 3.11 11.40
N GLY A 864 -34.18 4.13 11.45
CA GLY A 864 -35.49 4.13 10.75
C GLY A 864 -35.38 4.21 9.21
N LYS A 865 -36.40 3.70 8.50
CA LYS A 865 -36.50 3.75 7.03
C LYS A 865 -37.15 5.04 6.53
N ALA A 866 -36.64 5.59 5.43
CA ALA A 866 -37.36 6.58 4.64
C ALA A 866 -38.56 5.93 3.91
N ARG A 867 -39.66 6.69 3.73
CA ARG A 867 -40.87 6.23 3.04
C ARG A 867 -40.64 6.02 1.53
N LYS A 868 -41.07 4.88 1.01
CA LYS A 868 -41.64 4.78 -0.35
C LYS A 868 -43.09 4.27 -0.25
N LYS A 869 -43.99 4.84 -1.05
CA LYS A 869 -45.38 4.36 -1.21
C LYS A 869 -45.47 3.44 -2.45
N ASN A 870 -46.49 2.59 -2.46
CA ASN A 870 -47.04 1.87 -3.61
C ASN A 870 -46.08 0.92 -4.38
N SER A 871 -46.01 -0.33 -3.93
CA SER A 871 -45.66 -1.49 -4.78
C SER A 871 -46.32 -2.78 -4.25
N ALA A 872 -47.64 -2.75 -4.07
CA ALA A 872 -48.40 -3.95 -3.72
C ALA A 872 -48.72 -4.77 -4.98
N GLY A 873 -48.20 -6.00 -5.08
CA GLY A 873 -48.60 -6.92 -6.16
C GLY A 873 -47.55 -7.77 -6.87
N ILE A 874 -46.51 -8.25 -6.19
CA ILE A 874 -45.77 -9.49 -6.56
C ILE A 874 -45.62 -10.34 -5.28
N TYR A 875 -45.38 -11.65 -5.41
CA TYR A 875 -45.24 -12.65 -4.33
C TYR A 875 -46.54 -13.05 -3.60
N ARG A 876 -47.48 -13.65 -4.33
CA ARG A 876 -48.23 -14.81 -3.82
C ARG A 876 -47.81 -16.06 -4.60
N GLY A 877 -47.04 -16.95 -3.97
CA GLY A 877 -46.61 -18.21 -4.58
C GLY A 877 -45.43 -18.83 -3.86
N ILE A 878 -45.48 -20.16 -3.69
CA ILE A 878 -44.54 -21.02 -2.93
C ILE A 878 -44.65 -20.82 -1.41
N GLY A 879 -44.87 -21.93 -0.69
CA GLY A 879 -45.32 -21.90 0.70
C GLY A 879 -44.21 -22.00 1.75
N ALA A 880 -44.41 -21.29 2.86
CA ALA A 880 -43.82 -21.58 4.17
C ALA A 880 -44.95 -21.86 5.17
N ASN A 881 -44.73 -22.75 6.14
CA ASN A 881 -45.81 -23.38 6.93
C ASN A 881 -46.51 -22.44 7.95
N GLU A 882 -47.74 -22.83 8.32
CA GLU A 882 -48.60 -22.28 9.40
C GLU A 882 -47.91 -22.02 10.76
N GLN A 883 -46.70 -22.53 10.98
CA GLN A 883 -45.95 -22.35 12.22
C GLN A 883 -45.48 -20.90 12.42
N VAL A 884 -45.36 -20.09 11.36
CA VAL A 884 -44.92 -18.69 11.47
C VAL A 884 -46.03 -17.79 12.01
N GLU A 885 -47.27 -17.93 11.52
CA GLU A 885 -48.41 -17.09 11.94
C GLU A 885 -48.76 -17.27 13.44
N ARG A 886 -48.55 -18.48 13.97
CA ARG A 886 -48.77 -18.77 15.40
C ARG A 886 -47.75 -18.12 16.34
N ILE A 887 -46.63 -17.61 15.84
CA ILE A 887 -45.64 -16.88 16.65
C ILE A 887 -46.03 -15.41 16.78
N THR A 888 -46.65 -14.82 15.75
CA THR A 888 -47.13 -13.43 15.78
C THR A 888 -48.29 -13.19 16.76
N ASP A 889 -49.21 -14.15 16.93
CA ASP A 889 -50.36 -13.99 17.84
C ASP A 889 -50.01 -14.02 19.34
N VAL A 890 -48.83 -14.52 19.72
CA VAL A 890 -48.37 -14.58 21.12
C VAL A 890 -47.87 -13.21 21.62
N LEU A 891 -47.38 -12.35 20.72
CA LEU A 891 -46.79 -11.05 21.04
C LEU A 891 -47.85 -9.93 20.97
N GLY A 892 -48.85 -10.03 21.84
CA GLY A 892 -50.03 -9.16 21.85
C GLY A 892 -49.74 -7.68 22.13
N GLY A 893 -49.51 -6.89 21.08
CA GLY A 893 -49.40 -5.43 21.16
C GLY A 893 -49.69 -4.73 19.85
N LYS A 894 -50.68 -3.83 19.82
CA LYS A 894 -50.96 -2.98 18.65
C LYS A 894 -49.82 -2.00 18.42
N ALA A 895 -48.96 -2.31 17.46
CA ALA A 895 -47.85 -1.45 17.07
C ALA A 895 -48.33 -0.07 16.55
N ARG A 896 -47.59 0.97 16.90
CA ARG A 896 -47.52 2.23 16.14
C ARG A 896 -46.29 2.16 15.25
N ASP A 897 -46.43 2.59 13.99
CA ASP A 897 -45.43 2.30 12.94
C ASP A 897 -44.16 3.19 12.96
N ASP A 898 -44.14 4.28 13.75
CA ASP A 898 -43.14 5.36 13.62
C ASP A 898 -42.12 5.46 14.79
N GLU A 899 -41.96 4.44 15.65
CA GLU A 899 -41.06 4.48 16.83
C GLU A 899 -39.72 3.74 16.62
N GLU A 900 -38.58 4.43 16.91
CA GLU A 900 -37.23 3.84 16.86
C GLU A 900 -37.01 2.79 17.95
N PHE A 901 -36.77 1.53 17.57
CA PHE A 901 -36.56 0.44 18.52
C PHE A 901 -35.23 0.58 19.26
N CYS A 902 -35.27 0.49 20.59
CA CYS A 902 -34.11 0.59 21.49
C CYS A 902 -33.95 -0.67 22.34
N GLY A 903 -32.70 -1.07 22.56
CA GLY A 903 -32.37 -2.27 23.35
C GLY A 903 -31.05 -2.17 24.11
N LEU A 904 -30.77 -3.23 24.85
CA LEU A 904 -29.49 -3.49 25.51
C LEU A 904 -28.86 -4.77 24.98
N PHE A 905 -27.54 -4.79 24.86
CA PHE A 905 -26.74 -6.01 24.86
C PHE A 905 -25.93 -6.06 26.16
N ILE A 906 -25.87 -7.23 26.78
CA ILE A 906 -25.06 -7.50 27.97
C ILE A 906 -24.15 -8.68 27.65
N PHE A 907 -22.84 -8.49 27.79
CA PHE A 907 -21.82 -9.51 27.56
C PHE A 907 -21.07 -9.82 28.85
N GLU A 908 -20.89 -11.10 29.13
CA GLU A 908 -20.15 -11.63 30.29
C GLU A 908 -19.04 -12.55 29.79
N PHE A 909 -17.88 -12.57 30.47
CA PHE A 909 -16.63 -13.13 29.93
C PHE A 909 -16.04 -14.25 30.80
N ASP A 910 -15.36 -15.21 30.16
CA ASP A 910 -14.68 -16.32 30.85
C ASP A 910 -13.26 -15.97 31.36
N GLU A 911 -12.58 -16.95 31.96
CA GLU A 911 -11.22 -16.81 32.51
C GLU A 911 -10.14 -16.67 31.42
N GLU A 912 -10.48 -16.83 30.14
CA GLU A 912 -9.62 -16.49 29.01
C GLU A 912 -10.00 -15.17 28.32
N GLY A 913 -11.01 -14.46 28.83
CA GLY A 913 -11.46 -13.16 28.31
C GLY A 913 -12.31 -13.25 27.05
N ARG A 914 -12.92 -14.41 26.75
CA ARG A 914 -13.87 -14.62 25.64
C ARG A 914 -15.30 -14.42 26.15
N ILE A 915 -16.23 -14.08 25.27
CA ILE A 915 -17.65 -13.95 25.61
C ILE A 915 -18.22 -15.34 25.95
N VAL A 916 -18.71 -15.54 27.17
CA VAL A 916 -19.34 -16.79 27.64
C VAL A 916 -20.87 -16.67 27.77
N LYS A 917 -21.37 -15.44 27.89
CA LYS A 917 -22.82 -15.17 27.86
C LYS A 917 -23.10 -13.86 27.13
N HIS A 918 -24.14 -13.87 26.31
CA HIS A 918 -24.74 -12.71 25.66
C HIS A 918 -26.22 -12.66 26.03
N THR A 919 -26.70 -11.50 26.45
CA THR A 919 -28.13 -11.27 26.75
C THR A 919 -28.61 -10.05 25.99
N ILE A 920 -29.72 -10.19 25.28
CA ILE A 920 -30.40 -9.12 24.54
C ILE A 920 -31.65 -8.72 25.33
N GLU A 921 -31.83 -7.44 25.63
CA GLU A 921 -32.97 -6.94 26.40
C GLU A 921 -33.66 -5.75 25.73
N HIS A 922 -34.97 -5.59 26.00
CA HIS A 922 -35.72 -4.39 25.63
C HIS A 922 -35.31 -3.20 26.52
N ALA A 923 -35.35 -1.98 25.98
CA ALA A 923 -35.03 -0.76 26.73
C ALA A 923 -36.15 0.29 26.60
N GLU A 924 -37.26 0.09 27.32
CA GLU A 924 -38.30 1.12 27.45
C GLU A 924 -37.76 2.39 28.14
N GLN A 925 -38.39 3.54 27.84
CA GLN A 925 -37.96 4.84 28.38
C GLN A 925 -38.53 5.11 29.78
N GLY A 926 -37.98 4.47 30.82
CA GLY A 926 -38.08 5.03 32.18
C GLY A 926 -37.94 4.08 33.37
N SER A 927 -37.06 4.46 34.31
CA SER A 927 -36.94 3.96 35.69
C SER A 927 -36.49 2.49 35.89
N GLY A 928 -35.83 2.20 37.02
CA GLY A 928 -35.61 0.83 37.48
C GLY A 928 -34.26 0.54 38.14
N SER A 929 -33.19 0.40 37.34
CA SER A 929 -32.04 -0.46 37.70
C SER A 929 -30.67 0.21 37.92
N GLU A 930 -30.56 1.53 38.02
CA GLU A 930 -29.32 2.19 38.51
C GLU A 930 -29.14 2.02 40.03
N ARG A 931 -29.04 0.76 40.50
CA ARG A 931 -28.57 0.43 41.85
C ARG A 931 -27.04 0.25 41.84
N THR A 932 -26.41 0.87 42.83
CA THR A 932 -24.98 1.19 42.89
C THR A 932 -24.02 0.02 42.64
N ASN A 933 -23.26 0.11 41.55
CA ASN A 933 -22.01 -0.63 41.31
C ASN A 933 -20.97 0.32 40.71
N ARG A 934 -19.67 -0.04 40.75
CA ARG A 934 -18.62 0.76 40.09
C ARG A 934 -18.66 0.53 38.58
N VAL A 935 -19.18 1.51 37.86
CA VAL A 935 -19.28 1.52 36.39
C VAL A 935 -18.23 2.48 35.82
N VAL A 936 -17.54 2.04 34.76
CA VAL A 936 -16.45 2.78 34.10
C VAL A 936 -16.69 2.81 32.59
N SER A 937 -16.17 3.82 31.88
CA SER A 937 -16.14 3.77 30.41
C SER A 937 -15.19 2.67 29.93
N VAL A 938 -15.46 2.10 28.75
CA VAL A 938 -14.58 1.08 28.15
C VAL A 938 -13.17 1.65 27.91
N THR A 939 -13.08 2.92 27.48
CA THR A 939 -11.82 3.61 27.22
C THR A 939 -11.00 3.81 28.50
N ASP A 940 -11.60 4.28 29.60
CA ASP A 940 -10.90 4.49 30.87
C ASP A 940 -10.47 3.17 31.52
N TRP A 941 -11.26 2.09 31.33
CA TRP A 941 -10.91 0.73 31.72
C TRP A 941 -9.69 0.22 30.94
N LEU A 942 -9.69 0.35 29.60
CA LEU A 942 -8.55 -0.02 28.74
C LEU A 942 -7.28 0.78 29.04
N LEU A 943 -7.42 2.01 29.56
CA LEU A 943 -6.30 2.90 29.94
C LEU A 943 -5.91 2.80 31.43
N GLY A 944 -6.52 1.88 32.20
CA GLY A 944 -6.16 1.62 33.60
C GLY A 944 -6.47 2.74 34.60
N LYS A 945 -7.20 3.81 34.19
CA LYS A 945 -7.39 5.03 34.99
C LYS A 945 -8.53 4.90 36.02
N VAL A 946 -8.29 4.13 37.09
CA VAL A 946 -9.22 4.03 38.24
C VAL A 946 -8.50 4.15 39.58
N ASN A 947 -8.15 5.37 39.98
CA ASN A 947 -8.08 5.81 41.39
C ASN A 947 -7.97 7.34 41.46
N GLY A 948 -8.82 7.97 42.27
CA GLY A 948 -8.95 9.43 42.40
C GLY A 948 -10.39 9.82 42.74
N HIS A 949 -10.58 10.80 43.63
CA HIS A 949 -11.92 11.25 44.04
C HIS A 949 -12.57 12.17 42.99
N ARG A 950 -13.91 12.20 42.98
CA ARG A 950 -14.67 13.26 42.28
C ARG A 950 -14.61 14.55 43.08
N GLU A 951 -14.45 15.66 42.37
CA GLU A 951 -15.27 16.86 42.57
C GLU A 951 -16.04 17.13 41.27
N GLU A 952 -17.25 17.68 41.37
CA GLU A 952 -18.15 17.83 40.22
C GLU A 952 -18.04 19.23 39.59
N HIS A 953 -17.16 19.37 38.60
CA HIS A 953 -17.11 20.56 37.74
C HIS A 953 -17.07 20.22 36.25
N VAL A 954 -17.68 21.13 35.46
CA VAL A 954 -18.10 20.88 34.07
C VAL A 954 -16.92 20.81 33.10
N PRO A 955 -16.82 19.76 32.27
CA PRO A 955 -15.87 19.72 31.14
C PRO A 955 -16.27 20.73 30.06
N SER A 956 -15.74 21.94 30.14
CA SER A 956 -15.84 22.97 29.10
C SER A 956 -14.58 22.98 28.23
N LEU A 957 -14.68 23.48 27.00
CA LEU A 957 -13.57 23.50 26.03
C LEU A 957 -12.44 24.42 26.51
N ALA A 958 -11.32 23.82 26.92
CA ALA A 958 -10.18 24.52 27.51
C ALA A 958 -9.37 25.33 26.48
N TRP A 959 -9.79 26.57 26.27
CA TRP A 959 -9.05 27.58 25.48
C TRP A 959 -7.70 27.91 26.14
N CYS A 960 -6.58 27.65 25.46
CA CYS A 960 -5.26 28.00 25.99
C CYS A 960 -5.08 29.53 26.05
N LYS A 961 -4.99 30.09 27.26
CA LYS A 961 -4.90 31.54 27.49
C LYS A 961 -3.48 31.92 27.94
N ASN A 962 -2.70 32.47 27.02
CA ASN A 962 -1.34 32.93 27.26
C ASN A 962 -1.32 34.06 28.32
N SER A 963 -0.42 33.99 29.29
CA SER A 963 -0.53 34.69 30.58
C SER A 963 0.71 35.51 30.97
N GLN A 964 1.27 36.28 30.04
CA GLN A 964 2.25 37.34 30.35
C GLN A 964 1.83 38.71 29.79
N ILE A 965 2.39 39.75 30.40
CA ILE A 965 2.28 41.19 30.07
C ILE A 965 0.89 41.83 30.33
N ARG A 966 0.74 42.37 31.55
CA ARG A 966 -0.08 43.57 31.79
C ARG A 966 0.62 44.52 32.79
N ARG A 967 1.42 45.45 32.26
CA ARG A 967 1.84 46.70 32.94
C ARG A 967 1.98 47.80 31.89
N ALA A 968 1.53 49.01 32.24
CA ALA A 968 1.30 50.16 31.36
C ALA A 968 0.28 49.89 30.22
N PHE A 969 -0.70 50.74 29.91
CA PHE A 969 -0.91 52.15 30.29
C PHE A 969 -2.27 52.40 30.98
N GLN A 970 -2.33 53.47 31.78
CA GLN A 970 -3.58 54.13 32.20
C GLN A 970 -3.96 55.21 31.16
N GLY A 971 -5.23 55.38 30.81
CA GLY A 971 -5.63 56.45 29.88
C GLY A 971 -7.12 56.55 29.52
N ARG A 972 -7.87 57.33 30.31
CA ARG A 972 -8.96 58.29 29.92
C ARG A 972 -9.43 58.27 28.45
N ARG A 973 -10.72 58.24 28.07
CA ARG A 973 -12.06 58.45 28.70
C ARG A 973 -13.02 57.40 28.08
N LYS A 974 -14.10 56.87 28.69
CA LYS A 974 -15.23 57.40 29.51
C LYS A 974 -16.25 58.23 28.71
N ARG A 975 -17.53 57.85 28.83
CA ARG A 975 -18.75 58.42 28.24
C ARG A 975 -19.10 57.96 26.82
N ASP A 976 -20.33 57.56 26.52
CA ASP A 976 -21.50 57.29 27.40
C ASP A 976 -22.15 55.95 27.00
#